data_AF-A0AAW2JCE5-F1
#
_entry.id   AF-A0AAW2JCE5-F1
#
_cell.length_a   1.000
_cell.length_b   1.000
_cell.length_c   1.000
_cell.angle_alpha   90.00
_cell.angle_beta   90.00
_cell.angle_gamma   90.00
#
_symmetry.space_group_name_H-M   'P 1'
#
loop_
_entity.id
_entity.type
_entity.pdbx_description
1 polymer ?
#
loop_
_entity_poly.entity_id
_entity_poly.type
_entity_poly.pdbx_seq_one_letter_code
_entity_poly.pdbx_strand_id
1 'polypeptide(L)'
;MAGKSEKTSKSIPPYMKALSGSLGGIVEASCLQPIDVIKTRLQLDRSGAYKGIIHCGTTITNTEGVRALWKGLTPFATHLTLKYALRMGSNAVLQSAFKDSQTGDLSHQGRLLSGFGAGVLEALVIVTPFEVVKIRLQQQRGLSPELLKYKGPIHCARMIIREEGLFGLWAGAAPTVMRNGTNQAAMFTAKNAFDGILWNKHEGDGKVLQPWQSMISGFLAGTAGPVCTGPFDVVKTRLMAQTRSGGELKYKGMFHAIQMIYAEEGLRALWKGLLPRLMRIPPGQAIMWAVADQVATMSDEEREERELDLTSPEVVTKYKSAAEIVNKALQLVVSECKPKAKIVDVCEKGDAFIREQTGNMYKNVKKKIERGVAFPTCISVNNTVCHFSPLASDETVLEDGDIVKVDMGCHIDGFIAVVAHTHVIQQGPVTGRAADVIAAANTAAEVALRLVRPGKKNKDVTEAIQKVAAAYDCKIVEGVLSHQMKQFVIDGNKVVLSVSGPDTRVDEAEFEENEVYSVDIVTSTGEGKPKLLDEKQTTIYKRAVDKSYHLKMKASRFIFSEISQKFPIMPFSARALEEKRARLGLVECVNHDLLQPYPVLHEKPGDLVAHIKFTVLLMPNGSDRITTHHLQELQNTKTVDDPEIKAWLALPTKTKKKGGGKKKKGKKGEKADTADAEAMDTAPNGASEE
;
A
#
# COMPACT_ATOMS: atom_id res chain seq x y z
N MET A 1 2.38 36.89 7.86
CA MET A 1 1.67 35.87 8.67
C MET A 1 1.56 34.61 7.84
N ALA A 2 2.37 33.60 8.16
CA ALA A 2 2.35 32.32 7.47
C ALA A 2 1.11 31.53 7.91
N GLY A 3 0.24 31.18 6.95
CA GLY A 3 -0.86 30.26 7.19
C GLY A 3 -0.29 28.88 7.52
N LYS A 4 -0.44 28.44 8.77
CA LYS A 4 -0.26 27.04 9.14
C LYS A 4 -1.29 26.24 8.35
N SER A 5 -0.80 25.32 7.51
CA SER A 5 -1.62 24.26 6.92
C SER A 5 -2.37 23.55 8.05
N GLU A 6 -3.70 23.59 8.02
CA GLU A 6 -4.57 22.81 8.90
C GLU A 6 -4.30 21.32 8.64
N LYS A 7 -3.51 20.70 9.52
CA LYS A 7 -3.46 19.24 9.62
C LYS A 7 -4.80 18.79 10.23
N THR A 8 -5.80 18.53 9.40
CA THR A 8 -7.00 17.82 9.84
C THR A 8 -6.56 16.45 10.37
N SER A 9 -6.76 16.17 11.66
CA SER A 9 -6.30 14.93 12.29
C SER A 9 -7.05 13.73 11.69
N LYS A 10 -6.29 12.83 11.03
CA LYS A 10 -6.84 11.66 10.35
C LYS A 10 -7.22 10.60 11.40
N SER A 11 -8.51 10.48 11.72
CA SER A 11 -9.00 9.47 12.66
C SER A 11 -9.56 8.22 11.97
N ILE A 12 -9.35 7.04 12.57
CA ILE A 12 -9.86 5.76 12.05
C ILE A 12 -11.40 5.77 12.07
N PRO A 13 -12.08 5.46 10.94
CA PRO A 13 -13.54 5.45 10.87
C PRO A 13 -14.20 4.51 11.88
N PRO A 14 -15.39 4.86 12.42
CA PRO A 14 -16.09 4.02 13.40
C PRO A 14 -16.40 2.58 12.94
N TYR A 15 -16.72 2.37 11.65
CA TYR A 15 -17.00 1.03 11.13
C TYR A 15 -15.75 0.13 11.13
N MET A 16 -14.57 0.69 10.87
CA MET A 16 -13.29 -0.03 10.94
C MET A 16 -12.98 -0.46 12.37
N LYS A 17 -13.28 0.40 13.35
CA LYS A 17 -13.16 0.06 14.78
C LYS A 17 -14.15 -1.04 15.19
N ALA A 18 -15.36 -1.07 14.62
CA ALA A 18 -16.32 -2.15 14.86
C ALA A 18 -15.85 -3.48 14.24
N LEU A 19 -15.29 -3.45 13.02
CA LEU A 19 -14.71 -4.63 12.37
C LEU A 19 -13.51 -5.17 13.15
N SER A 20 -12.62 -4.29 13.60
CA SER A 20 -11.45 -4.67 14.39
C SER A 20 -11.86 -5.31 15.72
N GLY A 21 -12.91 -4.79 16.38
CA GLY A 21 -13.52 -5.42 17.56
C GLY A 21 -14.14 -6.79 17.27
N SER A 22 -14.77 -6.97 16.10
CA SER A 22 -15.36 -8.24 15.68
C SER A 22 -14.30 -9.33 15.53
N LEU A 23 -13.21 -9.02 14.82
CA LEU A 23 -12.07 -9.92 14.61
C LEU A 23 -11.35 -10.22 15.92
N GLY A 24 -11.12 -9.19 16.75
CA GLY A 24 -10.56 -9.36 18.09
C GLY A 24 -11.38 -10.31 18.96
N GLY A 25 -12.72 -10.26 18.86
CA GLY A 25 -13.62 -11.17 19.58
C GLY A 25 -13.49 -12.64 19.15
N ILE A 26 -13.28 -12.90 17.86
CA ILE A 26 -13.08 -14.26 17.33
C ILE A 26 -11.74 -14.83 17.83
N VAL A 27 -10.69 -14.02 17.75
CA VAL A 27 -9.34 -14.44 18.17
C VAL A 27 -9.29 -14.64 19.69
N GLU A 28 -9.86 -13.73 20.48
CA GLU A 28 -10.00 -13.92 21.93
C GLU A 28 -10.73 -15.21 22.25
N ALA A 29 -11.89 -15.44 21.61
CA ALA A 29 -12.68 -16.63 21.85
C ALA A 29 -11.88 -17.90 21.56
N SER A 30 -11.16 -17.93 20.44
CA SER A 30 -10.36 -19.07 20.01
C SER A 30 -9.21 -19.37 20.97
N CYS A 31 -8.55 -18.34 21.50
CA CYS A 31 -7.43 -18.47 22.42
C CYS A 31 -7.85 -18.80 23.86
N LEU A 32 -8.98 -18.24 24.34
CA LEU A 32 -9.39 -18.36 25.75
C LEU A 32 -10.41 -19.46 26.03
N GLN A 33 -11.03 -20.05 24.99
CA GLN A 33 -12.01 -21.14 25.18
C GLN A 33 -11.47 -22.30 26.03
N PRO A 34 -10.22 -22.78 25.87
CA PRO A 34 -9.67 -23.83 26.74
C PRO A 34 -9.71 -23.47 28.23
N ILE A 35 -9.36 -22.23 28.56
CA ILE A 35 -9.35 -21.74 29.94
C ILE A 35 -10.79 -21.66 30.47
N ASP A 36 -11.73 -21.19 29.66
CA ASP A 36 -13.14 -21.12 30.05
C ASP A 36 -13.75 -22.51 30.28
N VAL A 37 -13.42 -23.51 29.45
CA VAL A 37 -13.86 -24.90 29.63
C VAL A 37 -13.30 -25.48 30.92
N ILE A 38 -11.99 -25.34 31.16
CA ILE A 38 -11.34 -25.84 32.39
C ILE A 38 -11.93 -25.19 33.63
N LYS A 39 -12.09 -23.86 33.61
CA LYS A 39 -12.71 -23.09 34.70
C LYS A 39 -14.13 -23.56 34.96
N THR A 40 -14.93 -23.74 33.92
CA THR A 40 -16.33 -24.14 34.05
C THR A 40 -16.45 -25.55 34.61
N ARG A 41 -15.62 -26.49 34.16
CA ARG A 41 -15.59 -27.87 34.69
C ARG A 41 -15.17 -27.90 36.15
N LEU A 42 -14.15 -27.14 36.52
CA LEU A 42 -13.68 -27.04 37.90
C LEU A 42 -14.72 -26.40 38.82
N GLN A 43 -15.46 -25.38 38.35
CA GLN A 43 -16.54 -24.75 39.12
C GLN A 43 -17.77 -25.64 39.30
N LEU A 44 -17.98 -26.60 38.40
CA LEU A 44 -19.11 -27.51 38.41
C LEU A 44 -18.82 -28.83 39.12
N ASP A 45 -17.56 -29.09 39.44
CA ASP A 45 -17.14 -30.29 40.15
C ASP A 45 -17.54 -30.20 41.62
N ARG A 46 -18.58 -30.96 41.98
CA ARG A 46 -19.06 -31.13 43.36
C ARG A 46 -18.42 -32.32 44.06
N SER A 47 -17.78 -33.21 43.29
CA SER A 47 -17.18 -34.47 43.76
C SER A 47 -15.71 -34.34 44.17
N GLY A 48 -15.07 -33.21 43.84
CA GLY A 48 -13.62 -33.04 44.06
C GLY A 48 -12.76 -33.92 43.15
N ALA A 49 -13.29 -34.28 41.98
CA ALA A 49 -12.60 -35.09 40.98
C ALA A 49 -11.36 -34.38 40.39
N TYR A 50 -11.32 -33.04 40.43
CA TYR A 50 -10.20 -32.25 39.95
C TYR A 50 -9.41 -31.61 41.08
N LYS A 51 -8.10 -31.88 41.13
CA LYS A 51 -7.17 -31.34 42.12
C LYS A 51 -6.68 -29.91 41.82
N GLY A 52 -7.11 -29.32 40.71
CA GLY A 52 -6.71 -27.98 40.27
C GLY A 52 -6.88 -27.77 38.75
N ILE A 53 -6.51 -26.58 38.28
CA ILE A 53 -6.67 -26.16 36.86
C ILE A 53 -5.87 -27.05 35.91
N ILE A 54 -4.59 -27.31 36.23
CA ILE A 54 -3.71 -28.14 35.39
C ILE A 54 -4.22 -29.59 35.36
N HIS A 55 -4.56 -30.15 36.52
CA HIS A 55 -5.11 -31.50 36.61
C HIS A 55 -6.44 -31.63 35.86
N CYS A 56 -7.32 -30.63 35.94
CA CYS A 56 -8.56 -30.57 35.16
C CYS A 56 -8.29 -30.55 33.65
N GLY A 57 -7.38 -29.69 33.19
CA GLY A 57 -6.98 -29.60 31.78
C GLY A 57 -6.41 -30.91 31.24
N THR A 58 -5.42 -31.48 31.92
CA THR A 58 -4.80 -32.76 31.53
C THR A 58 -5.79 -33.92 31.58
N THR A 59 -6.70 -33.93 32.56
CA THR A 59 -7.75 -34.96 32.62
C THR A 59 -8.68 -34.84 31.41
N ILE A 60 -9.14 -33.63 31.08
CA ILE A 60 -10.02 -33.41 29.91
C ILE A 60 -9.32 -33.83 28.61
N THR A 61 -8.04 -33.49 28.42
CA THR A 61 -7.32 -33.88 27.20
C THR A 61 -7.14 -35.39 27.10
N ASN A 62 -6.91 -36.07 28.21
CA ASN A 62 -6.66 -37.52 28.24
C ASN A 62 -7.95 -38.34 28.15
N THR A 63 -9.08 -37.84 28.68
CA THR A 63 -10.35 -38.59 28.71
C THR A 63 -11.33 -38.20 27.60
N GLU A 64 -11.40 -36.93 27.22
CA GLU A 64 -12.34 -36.41 26.20
C GLU A 64 -11.64 -35.99 24.90
N GLY A 65 -10.30 -35.98 24.87
CA GLY A 65 -9.49 -35.54 23.75
C GLY A 65 -9.26 -34.02 23.69
N VAL A 66 -8.23 -33.59 22.97
CA VAL A 66 -7.80 -32.17 22.90
C VAL A 66 -8.92 -31.24 22.39
N ARG A 67 -9.75 -31.69 21.45
CA ARG A 67 -10.87 -30.89 20.92
C ARG A 67 -11.93 -30.56 21.97
N ALA A 68 -12.00 -31.32 23.07
CA ALA A 68 -12.94 -31.05 24.15
C ALA A 68 -12.71 -29.68 24.83
N LEU A 69 -11.49 -29.15 24.78
CA LEU A 69 -11.14 -27.82 25.28
C LEU A 69 -11.80 -26.68 24.50
N TRP A 70 -12.27 -26.93 23.26
CA TRP A 70 -12.99 -25.95 22.44
C TRP A 70 -14.50 -26.18 22.38
N LYS A 71 -15.05 -27.10 23.20
CA LYS A 71 -16.50 -27.30 23.29
C LYS A 71 -17.19 -26.01 23.68
N GLY A 72 -18.15 -25.57 22.86
CA GLY A 72 -18.88 -24.30 23.08
C GLY A 72 -18.25 -23.06 22.45
N LEU A 73 -17.23 -23.22 21.59
CA LEU A 73 -16.57 -22.08 20.92
C LEU A 73 -17.55 -21.24 20.10
N THR A 74 -18.43 -21.84 19.29
CA THR A 74 -19.36 -21.09 18.42
C THR A 74 -20.24 -20.10 19.18
N PRO A 75 -21.05 -20.50 20.19
CA PRO A 75 -21.87 -19.54 20.92
C PRO A 75 -21.04 -18.52 21.71
N PHE A 76 -19.83 -18.90 22.16
CA PHE A 76 -18.93 -17.99 22.86
C PHE A 76 -18.33 -16.93 21.91
N ALA A 77 -17.82 -17.35 20.74
CA ALA A 77 -17.30 -16.48 19.70
C ALA A 77 -18.37 -15.53 19.18
N THR A 78 -19.58 -16.02 18.86
CA THR A 78 -20.69 -15.17 18.42
C THR A 78 -21.02 -14.10 19.46
N HIS A 79 -21.07 -14.46 20.75
CA HIS A 79 -21.29 -13.49 21.82
C HIS A 79 -20.17 -12.44 21.89
N LEU A 80 -18.90 -12.86 21.85
CA LEU A 80 -17.75 -11.95 21.93
C LEU A 80 -17.65 -11.01 20.73
N THR A 81 -17.86 -11.54 19.52
CA THR A 81 -17.84 -10.78 18.27
C THR A 81 -18.89 -9.66 18.30
N LEU A 82 -20.16 -9.99 18.55
CA LEU A 82 -21.24 -9.00 18.58
C LEU A 82 -21.03 -7.95 19.68
N LYS A 83 -20.58 -8.40 20.85
CA LYS A 83 -20.29 -7.54 21.99
C LYS A 83 -19.18 -6.53 21.67
N TYR A 84 -18.06 -6.97 21.09
CA TYR A 84 -16.93 -6.09 20.78
C TYR A 84 -17.16 -5.22 19.57
N ALA A 85 -17.87 -5.70 18.55
CA ALA A 85 -18.29 -4.90 17.41
C ALA A 85 -19.08 -3.68 17.88
N LEU A 86 -20.12 -3.93 18.70
CA LEU A 86 -20.97 -2.86 19.23
C LEU A 86 -20.17 -1.93 20.13
N ARG A 87 -19.39 -2.47 21.07
CA ARG A 87 -18.57 -1.69 22.01
C ARG A 87 -17.60 -0.75 21.29
N MET A 88 -16.81 -1.27 20.34
CA MET A 88 -15.78 -0.47 19.68
C MET A 88 -16.37 0.52 18.69
N GLY A 89 -17.41 0.11 17.95
CA GLY A 89 -18.15 1.00 17.05
C GLY A 89 -18.84 2.14 17.81
N SER A 90 -19.61 1.82 18.86
CA SER A 90 -20.33 2.83 19.64
C SER A 90 -19.38 3.76 20.38
N ASN A 91 -18.29 3.24 20.95
CA ASN A 91 -17.29 4.08 21.60
C ASN A 91 -16.65 5.05 20.59
N ALA A 92 -16.35 4.60 19.37
CA ALA A 92 -15.81 5.47 18.33
C ALA A 92 -16.76 6.61 17.95
N VAL A 93 -18.04 6.31 17.78
CA VAL A 93 -19.08 7.30 17.48
C VAL A 93 -19.22 8.29 18.64
N LEU A 94 -19.35 7.81 19.88
CA LEU A 94 -19.49 8.67 21.05
C LEU A 94 -18.25 9.56 21.24
N GLN A 95 -17.05 9.00 21.13
CA GLN A 95 -15.81 9.79 21.18
C GLN A 95 -15.78 10.86 20.10
N SER A 96 -16.22 10.57 18.88
CA SER A 96 -16.26 11.58 17.80
C SER A 96 -17.21 12.73 18.10
N ALA A 97 -18.29 12.48 18.84
CA ALA A 97 -19.24 13.52 19.27
C ALA A 97 -18.71 14.38 20.42
N PHE A 98 -17.81 13.85 21.25
CA PHE A 98 -17.20 14.56 22.39
C PHE A 98 -15.85 15.23 22.08
N LYS A 99 -15.34 15.10 20.85
CA LYS A 99 -14.11 15.77 20.42
C LYS A 99 -14.34 17.27 20.24
N ASP A 100 -13.38 18.06 20.69
CA ASP A 100 -13.39 19.51 20.46
C ASP A 100 -13.17 19.81 18.96
N SER A 101 -14.04 20.64 18.39
CA SER A 101 -14.02 20.97 16.96
C SER A 101 -12.81 21.82 16.53
N GLN A 102 -12.10 22.46 17.46
CA GLN A 102 -10.96 23.34 17.18
C GLN A 102 -9.61 22.66 17.47
N THR A 103 -9.51 21.85 18.52
CA THR A 103 -8.25 21.17 18.89
C THR A 103 -8.20 19.71 18.43
N GLY A 104 -9.36 19.08 18.16
CA GLY A 104 -9.45 17.65 17.87
C GLY A 104 -9.19 16.74 19.08
N ASP A 105 -8.94 17.34 20.25
CA ASP A 105 -8.63 16.62 21.49
C ASP A 105 -9.91 16.15 22.19
N LEU A 106 -9.79 15.01 22.85
CA LEU A 106 -10.85 14.43 23.66
C LEU A 106 -10.51 14.60 25.15
N SER A 107 -11.38 15.27 25.90
CA SER A 107 -11.17 15.48 27.34
C SER A 107 -11.22 14.17 28.13
N HIS A 108 -10.59 14.11 29.31
CA HIS A 108 -10.66 12.93 30.20
C HIS A 108 -12.11 12.58 30.59
N GLN A 109 -12.96 13.59 30.77
CA GLN A 109 -14.39 13.39 31.04
C GLN A 109 -15.13 12.86 29.80
N GLY A 110 -14.84 13.41 28.61
CA GLY A 110 -15.41 12.93 27.35
C GLY A 110 -15.06 11.46 27.07
N ARG A 111 -13.83 11.03 27.41
CA ARG A 111 -13.40 9.62 27.36
C ARG A 111 -14.20 8.73 28.29
N LEU A 112 -14.34 9.16 29.55
CA LEU A 112 -15.04 8.40 30.57
C LEU A 112 -16.52 8.24 30.21
N LEU A 113 -17.18 9.32 29.76
CA LEU A 113 -18.57 9.32 29.32
C LEU A 113 -18.79 8.49 28.05
N SER A 114 -17.87 8.56 27.07
CA SER A 114 -17.94 7.72 25.86
C SER A 114 -17.80 6.24 26.18
N GLY A 115 -16.84 5.88 27.03
CA GLY A 115 -16.65 4.51 27.49
C GLY A 115 -17.86 4.00 28.29
N PHE A 116 -18.42 4.83 29.16
CA PHE A 116 -19.64 4.51 29.90
C PHE A 116 -20.84 4.29 28.95
N GLY A 117 -21.07 5.22 28.02
CA GLY A 117 -22.16 5.12 27.04
C GLY A 117 -22.04 3.89 26.14
N ALA A 118 -20.83 3.54 25.69
CA ALA A 118 -20.58 2.31 24.96
C ALA A 118 -20.90 1.06 25.83
N GLY A 119 -20.54 1.08 27.11
CA GLY A 119 -20.88 0.02 28.06
C GLY A 119 -22.37 -0.11 28.33
N VAL A 120 -23.12 1.00 28.35
CA VAL A 120 -24.59 1.02 28.46
C VAL A 120 -25.24 0.38 27.23
N LEU A 121 -24.81 0.78 26.04
CA LEU A 121 -25.33 0.22 24.78
C LEU A 121 -25.04 -1.29 24.68
N GLU A 122 -23.81 -1.69 24.99
CA GLU A 122 -23.41 -3.10 25.09
C GLU A 122 -24.31 -3.86 26.08
N ALA A 123 -24.56 -3.27 27.25
CA ALA A 123 -25.39 -3.86 28.30
C ALA A 123 -26.83 -4.08 27.86
N LEU A 124 -27.45 -3.09 27.22
CA LEU A 124 -28.85 -3.13 26.85
C LEU A 124 -29.10 -3.98 25.61
N VAL A 125 -28.25 -3.89 24.59
CA VAL A 125 -28.49 -4.53 23.29
C VAL A 125 -28.05 -5.99 23.29
N ILE A 126 -26.90 -6.30 23.91
CA ILE A 126 -26.29 -7.63 23.82
C ILE A 126 -26.33 -8.35 25.17
N VAL A 127 -25.85 -7.73 26.25
CA VAL A 127 -25.58 -8.50 27.48
C VAL A 127 -26.85 -8.88 28.22
N THR A 128 -27.79 -7.95 28.44
CA THR A 128 -28.97 -8.22 29.29
C THR A 128 -29.89 -9.31 28.69
N PRO A 129 -30.30 -9.23 27.40
CA PRO A 129 -31.15 -10.27 26.80
C PRO A 129 -30.51 -11.66 26.81
N PHE A 130 -29.20 -11.73 26.53
CA PHE A 130 -28.45 -12.99 26.54
C PHE A 130 -28.26 -13.54 27.95
N GLU A 131 -28.00 -12.68 28.95
CA GLU A 131 -27.86 -13.09 30.35
C GLU A 131 -29.18 -13.63 30.90
N VAL A 132 -30.32 -12.99 30.62
CA VAL A 132 -31.63 -13.47 31.08
C VAL A 132 -31.93 -14.86 30.52
N VAL A 133 -31.76 -15.06 29.21
CA VAL A 133 -31.95 -16.38 28.56
C VAL A 133 -31.01 -17.42 29.16
N LYS A 134 -29.74 -17.06 29.36
CA LYS A 134 -28.74 -17.96 29.96
C LYS A 134 -29.11 -18.37 31.38
N ILE A 135 -29.51 -17.43 32.24
CA ILE A 135 -29.90 -17.71 33.62
C ILE A 135 -31.11 -18.64 33.67
N ARG A 136 -32.15 -18.35 32.87
CA ARG A 136 -33.37 -19.16 32.82
C ARG A 136 -33.11 -20.58 32.33
N LEU A 137 -32.23 -20.77 31.35
CA LEU A 137 -31.79 -22.10 30.92
C LEU A 137 -30.98 -22.83 31.99
N GLN A 138 -30.08 -22.13 32.69
CA GLN A 138 -29.25 -22.72 33.74
C GLN A 138 -30.07 -23.15 34.97
N GLN A 139 -31.18 -22.47 35.26
CA GLN A 139 -32.09 -22.83 36.35
C GLN A 139 -32.79 -24.18 36.13
N GLN A 140 -32.83 -24.72 34.90
CA GLN A 140 -33.46 -26.00 34.59
C GLN A 140 -32.52 -27.20 34.72
N ARG A 141 -31.27 -26.97 35.10
CA ARG A 141 -30.22 -28.00 35.13
C ARG A 141 -30.49 -28.99 36.27
N GLY A 142 -30.66 -30.27 35.92
CA GLY A 142 -30.94 -31.36 36.87
C GLY A 142 -32.39 -31.86 36.84
N LEU A 143 -33.26 -31.28 36.01
CA LEU A 143 -34.61 -31.77 35.75
C LEU A 143 -34.60 -32.90 34.72
N SER A 144 -35.54 -33.85 34.84
CA SER A 144 -35.77 -34.87 33.81
C SER A 144 -36.24 -34.23 32.49
N PRO A 145 -36.01 -34.85 31.33
CA PRO A 145 -36.39 -34.29 30.02
C PRO A 145 -37.87 -33.89 29.91
N GLU A 146 -38.75 -34.56 30.65
CA GLU A 146 -40.19 -34.30 30.71
C GLU A 146 -40.55 -33.01 31.49
N LEU A 147 -39.66 -32.53 32.37
CA LEU A 147 -39.85 -31.34 33.20
C LEU A 147 -39.15 -30.08 32.64
N LEU A 148 -38.51 -30.19 31.47
CA LEU A 148 -37.81 -29.06 30.83
C LEU A 148 -38.79 -28.09 30.15
N LYS A 149 -39.08 -26.97 30.82
CA LYS A 149 -39.83 -25.82 30.23
C LYS A 149 -39.19 -25.24 28.96
N TYR A 150 -37.85 -25.15 28.86
CA TYR A 150 -37.17 -24.56 27.71
C TYR A 150 -36.35 -25.61 26.93
N LYS A 151 -36.65 -25.76 25.64
CA LYS A 151 -35.98 -26.71 24.73
C LYS A 151 -34.69 -26.16 24.09
N GLY A 152 -34.33 -24.91 24.40
CA GLY A 152 -33.12 -24.25 23.89
C GLY A 152 -33.19 -22.71 24.03
N PRO A 153 -32.11 -21.98 23.66
CA PRO A 153 -32.01 -20.52 23.83
C PRO A 153 -33.08 -19.73 23.09
N ILE A 154 -33.35 -20.07 21.83
CA ILE A 154 -34.36 -19.37 21.02
C ILE A 154 -35.77 -19.64 21.55
N HIS A 155 -36.05 -20.88 21.94
CA HIS A 155 -37.32 -21.25 22.56
C HIS A 155 -37.51 -20.53 23.90
N CYS A 156 -36.46 -20.45 24.72
CA CYS A 156 -36.48 -19.70 25.99
C CYS A 156 -36.78 -18.21 25.75
N ALA A 157 -36.08 -17.56 24.82
CA ALA A 157 -36.31 -16.15 24.49
C ALA A 157 -37.75 -15.91 24.00
N ARG A 158 -38.27 -16.76 23.11
CA ARG A 158 -39.63 -16.66 22.59
C ARG A 158 -40.68 -16.86 23.70
N MET A 159 -40.45 -17.80 24.60
CA MET A 159 -41.33 -18.06 25.74
C MET A 159 -41.35 -16.88 26.71
N ILE A 160 -40.20 -16.27 27.02
CA ILE A 160 -40.11 -15.07 27.85
C ILE A 160 -40.92 -13.93 27.23
N ILE A 161 -40.76 -13.67 25.92
CA ILE A 161 -41.52 -12.61 25.23
C ILE A 161 -43.02 -12.89 25.27
N ARG A 162 -43.43 -14.16 25.13
CA ARG A 162 -44.85 -14.55 25.13
C ARG A 162 -45.49 -14.47 26.52
N GLU A 163 -44.76 -14.83 27.58
CA GLU A 163 -45.29 -14.93 28.95
C GLU A 163 -45.07 -13.66 29.78
N GLU A 164 -43.91 -13.00 29.63
CA GLU A 164 -43.47 -11.85 30.44
C GLU A 164 -43.46 -10.54 29.62
N GLY A 165 -43.79 -10.61 28.33
CA GLY A 165 -43.72 -9.48 27.40
C GLY A 165 -42.30 -9.17 26.91
N LEU A 166 -42.20 -8.23 25.96
CA LEU A 166 -40.91 -7.87 25.33
C LEU A 166 -39.86 -7.44 26.37
N PHE A 167 -40.26 -6.66 27.37
CA PHE A 167 -39.37 -6.16 28.42
C PHE A 167 -38.88 -7.23 29.40
N GLY A 168 -39.43 -8.45 29.37
CA GLY A 168 -38.95 -9.58 30.18
C GLY A 168 -37.49 -9.93 29.92
N LEU A 169 -37.00 -9.70 28.68
CA LEU A 169 -35.58 -9.89 28.32
C LEU A 169 -34.63 -8.86 28.96
N TRP A 170 -35.16 -7.77 29.54
CA TRP A 170 -34.39 -6.73 30.22
C TRP A 170 -34.53 -6.78 31.75
N ALA A 171 -35.07 -7.87 32.29
CA ALA A 171 -35.10 -8.10 33.73
C ALA A 171 -33.66 -8.07 34.30
N GLY A 172 -33.37 -7.11 35.19
CA GLY A 172 -32.03 -6.90 35.74
C GLY A 172 -31.12 -6.00 34.87
N ALA A 173 -31.67 -5.18 33.97
CA ALA A 173 -30.91 -4.23 33.16
C ALA A 173 -30.13 -3.21 34.03
N ALA A 174 -30.76 -2.62 35.04
CA ALA A 174 -30.14 -1.58 35.88
C ALA A 174 -28.77 -1.99 36.50
N PRO A 175 -28.64 -3.14 37.21
CA PRO A 175 -27.34 -3.57 37.72
C PRO A 175 -26.35 -3.96 36.62
N THR A 176 -26.84 -4.41 35.46
CA THR A 176 -25.99 -4.79 34.32
C THR A 176 -25.42 -3.57 33.60
N VAL A 177 -26.21 -2.52 33.44
CA VAL A 177 -25.80 -1.21 32.90
C VAL A 177 -24.74 -0.57 33.79
N MET A 178 -24.97 -0.51 35.11
CA MET A 178 -23.99 0.07 36.03
C MET A 178 -22.66 -0.69 35.97
N ARG A 179 -22.69 -2.02 36.02
CA ARG A 179 -21.48 -2.85 35.93
C ARG A 179 -20.72 -2.63 34.63
N ASN A 180 -21.40 -2.75 33.49
CA ASN A 180 -20.75 -2.67 32.18
C ASN A 180 -20.29 -1.26 31.85
N GLY A 181 -21.10 -0.25 32.14
CA GLY A 181 -20.75 1.15 31.97
C GLY A 181 -19.48 1.50 32.75
N THR A 182 -19.44 1.19 34.06
CA THR A 182 -18.25 1.46 34.89
C THR A 182 -17.03 0.66 34.44
N ASN A 183 -17.22 -0.61 34.04
CA ASN A 183 -16.11 -1.43 33.54
C ASN A 183 -15.47 -0.83 32.28
N GLN A 184 -16.28 -0.41 31.30
CA GLN A 184 -15.76 0.16 30.06
C GLN A 184 -15.18 1.56 30.27
N ALA A 185 -15.80 2.39 31.10
CA ALA A 185 -15.28 3.71 31.46
C ALA A 185 -13.88 3.62 32.08
N ALA A 186 -13.69 2.73 33.05
CA ALA A 186 -12.39 2.48 33.67
C ALA A 186 -11.38 1.91 32.67
N MET A 187 -11.78 0.94 31.85
CA MET A 187 -10.89 0.25 30.91
C MET A 187 -10.38 1.17 29.80
N PHE A 188 -11.25 1.92 29.10
CA PHE A 188 -10.82 2.82 28.01
C PHE A 188 -9.95 3.97 28.54
N THR A 189 -10.29 4.50 29.72
CA THR A 189 -9.50 5.55 30.37
C THR A 189 -8.12 5.03 30.77
N ALA A 190 -8.05 3.84 31.39
CA ALA A 190 -6.80 3.20 31.77
C ALA A 190 -5.94 2.86 30.55
N LYS A 191 -6.53 2.34 29.46
CA LYS A 191 -5.80 2.02 28.22
C LYS A 191 -5.11 3.25 27.66
N ASN A 192 -5.82 4.38 27.56
CA ASN A 192 -5.25 5.61 27.05
C ASN A 192 -4.15 6.17 27.98
N ALA A 193 -4.33 6.08 29.30
CA ALA A 193 -3.31 6.49 30.26
C ALA A 193 -2.04 5.63 30.12
N PHE A 194 -2.17 4.30 30.01
CA PHE A 194 -1.03 3.42 29.81
C PHE A 194 -0.35 3.62 28.45
N ASP A 195 -1.11 3.88 27.39
CA ASP A 195 -0.55 4.20 26.07
C ASP A 195 0.26 5.50 26.09
N GLY A 196 -0.21 6.52 26.81
CA GLY A 196 0.52 7.76 27.03
C GLY A 196 1.79 7.56 27.87
N ILE A 197 1.67 6.90 29.03
CA ILE A 197 2.77 6.73 29.98
C ILE A 197 3.87 5.81 29.45
N LEU A 198 3.49 4.67 28.87
CA LEU A 198 4.47 3.64 28.47
C LEU A 198 5.03 3.88 27.06
N TRP A 199 4.23 4.49 26.18
CA TRP A 199 4.55 4.55 24.75
C TRP A 199 4.51 5.96 24.16
N ASN A 200 4.26 7.01 24.96
CA ASN A 200 4.12 8.40 24.50
C ASN A 200 3.12 8.54 23.34
N LYS A 201 2.08 7.71 23.33
CA LYS A 201 0.99 7.75 22.35
C LYS A 201 -0.15 8.61 22.87
N HIS A 202 -0.56 9.59 22.08
CA HIS A 202 -1.66 10.50 22.37
C HIS A 202 -2.70 10.41 21.25
N GLU A 203 -4.00 10.38 21.58
CA GLU A 203 -5.05 10.31 20.56
C GLU A 203 -4.94 11.46 19.55
N GLY A 204 -4.81 11.15 18.26
CA GLY A 204 -4.66 12.13 17.19
C GLY A 204 -3.22 12.31 16.68
N ASP A 205 -2.23 11.68 17.31
CA ASP A 205 -0.82 11.72 16.89
C ASP A 205 -0.50 10.82 15.67
N GLY A 206 -1.47 10.04 15.21
CA GLY A 206 -1.32 9.09 14.10
C GLY A 206 -0.38 7.91 14.42
N LYS A 207 0.06 7.73 15.67
CA LYS A 207 0.93 6.63 16.05
C LYS A 207 0.12 5.36 16.28
N VAL A 208 0.36 4.36 15.45
CA VAL A 208 -0.13 2.99 15.66
C VAL A 208 0.87 2.24 16.54
N LEU A 209 0.41 1.59 17.60
CA LEU A 209 1.30 0.79 18.45
C LEU A 209 1.53 -0.57 17.80
N GLN A 210 2.71 -1.13 18.02
CA GLN A 210 2.95 -2.51 17.63
C GLN A 210 2.05 -3.46 18.43
N PRO A 211 1.60 -4.60 17.86
CA PRO A 211 0.64 -5.49 18.50
C PRO A 211 1.03 -5.88 19.94
N TRP A 212 2.31 -6.16 20.19
CA TRP A 212 2.81 -6.53 21.52
C TRP A 212 2.75 -5.37 22.54
N GLN A 213 2.93 -4.12 22.11
CA GLN A 213 2.81 -2.93 22.97
C GLN A 213 1.34 -2.75 23.39
N SER A 214 0.43 -2.94 22.43
CA SER A 214 -1.01 -2.89 22.69
C SER A 214 -1.52 -4.06 23.51
N MET A 215 -0.88 -5.24 23.43
CA MET A 215 -1.13 -6.34 24.36
C MET A 215 -0.82 -5.95 25.80
N ILE A 216 0.33 -5.31 26.06
CA ILE A 216 0.73 -4.90 27.42
C ILE A 216 -0.22 -3.84 27.97
N SER A 217 -0.47 -2.77 27.21
CA SER A 217 -1.40 -1.73 27.63
C SER A 217 -2.82 -2.26 27.79
N GLY A 218 -3.24 -3.17 26.90
CA GLY A 218 -4.54 -3.84 26.93
C GLY A 218 -4.69 -4.76 28.15
N PHE A 219 -3.64 -5.48 28.51
CA PHE A 219 -3.60 -6.31 29.72
C PHE A 219 -3.75 -5.45 30.97
N LEU A 220 -2.93 -4.41 31.12
CA LEU A 220 -2.97 -3.51 32.27
C LEU A 220 -4.34 -2.82 32.39
N ALA A 221 -4.87 -2.29 31.29
CA ALA A 221 -6.21 -1.70 31.27
C ALA A 221 -7.31 -2.71 31.63
N GLY A 222 -7.15 -3.97 31.18
CA GLY A 222 -8.05 -5.08 31.49
C GLY A 222 -8.07 -5.49 32.97
N THR A 223 -7.09 -5.07 33.78
CA THR A 223 -7.10 -5.26 35.24
C THR A 223 -7.91 -4.19 35.98
N ALA A 224 -7.92 -2.95 35.48
CA ALA A 224 -8.58 -1.82 36.13
C ALA A 224 -10.11 -2.02 36.21
N GLY A 225 -10.72 -2.52 35.14
CA GLY A 225 -12.17 -2.76 35.07
C GLY A 225 -12.70 -3.69 36.18
N PRO A 226 -12.20 -4.94 36.29
CA PRO A 226 -12.60 -5.87 37.36
C PRO A 226 -12.31 -5.38 38.78
N VAL A 227 -11.24 -4.61 38.99
CA VAL A 227 -10.91 -4.03 40.29
C VAL A 227 -11.94 -2.96 40.68
N CYS A 228 -12.30 -2.06 39.76
CA CYS A 228 -13.32 -1.03 40.00
C CYS A 228 -14.73 -1.63 40.15
N THR A 229 -15.02 -2.72 39.44
CA THR A 229 -16.36 -3.33 39.42
C THR A 229 -16.60 -4.44 40.44
N GLY A 230 -15.56 -4.88 41.16
CA GLY A 230 -15.63 -5.92 42.19
C GLY A 230 -16.86 -5.80 43.12
N PRO A 231 -17.07 -4.66 43.80
CA PRO A 231 -18.20 -4.48 44.70
C PRO A 231 -19.56 -4.67 44.03
N PHE A 232 -19.73 -4.13 42.81
CA PHE A 232 -20.98 -4.24 42.06
C PHE A 232 -21.26 -5.69 41.63
N ASP A 233 -20.23 -6.46 41.31
CA ASP A 233 -20.37 -7.87 40.93
C ASP A 233 -20.76 -8.77 42.10
N VAL A 234 -20.16 -8.57 43.28
CA VAL A 234 -20.53 -9.31 44.49
C VAL A 234 -21.98 -8.99 44.90
N VAL A 235 -22.37 -7.73 44.78
CA VAL A 235 -23.74 -7.31 45.10
C VAL A 235 -24.74 -7.85 44.08
N LYS A 236 -24.45 -7.76 42.78
CA LYS A 236 -25.30 -8.33 41.71
C LYS A 236 -25.52 -9.82 41.93
N THR A 237 -24.45 -10.58 42.19
CA THR A 237 -24.55 -12.03 42.40
C THR A 237 -25.36 -12.40 43.63
N ARG A 238 -25.21 -11.70 44.76
CA ARG A 238 -26.01 -11.95 45.97
C ARG A 238 -27.47 -11.51 45.84
N LEU A 239 -27.72 -10.39 45.19
CA LEU A 239 -29.08 -9.92 44.89
C LEU A 239 -29.82 -10.87 43.94
N MET A 240 -29.10 -11.52 43.02
CA MET A 240 -29.68 -12.51 42.10
C MET A 240 -29.82 -13.89 42.74
N ALA A 241 -29.02 -14.21 43.75
CA ALA A 241 -29.04 -15.51 44.44
C ALA A 241 -29.99 -15.56 45.65
N GLN A 242 -30.44 -14.42 46.18
CA GLN A 242 -31.34 -14.40 47.35
C GLN A 242 -32.73 -14.97 47.00
N THR A 243 -33.21 -15.86 47.85
CA THR A 243 -34.58 -16.39 47.87
C THR A 243 -35.35 -15.78 49.04
N ARG A 244 -36.68 -15.64 48.90
CA ARG A 244 -37.56 -15.23 50.00
C ARG A 244 -37.56 -16.32 51.07
N SER A 245 -36.90 -16.08 52.20
CA SER A 245 -37.01 -16.91 53.41
C SER A 245 -37.89 -16.17 54.41
N GLY A 246 -39.05 -16.72 54.76
CA GLY A 246 -39.92 -16.16 55.80
C GLY A 246 -40.65 -14.85 55.45
N GLY A 247 -40.68 -14.43 54.18
CA GLY A 247 -41.41 -13.23 53.73
C GLY A 247 -40.56 -11.95 53.58
N GLU A 248 -39.40 -11.88 54.23
CA GLU A 248 -38.47 -10.74 54.12
C GLU A 248 -37.30 -11.02 53.17
N LEU A 249 -36.89 -9.99 52.42
CA LEU A 249 -35.69 -10.03 51.57
C LEU A 249 -34.49 -9.55 52.38
N LYS A 250 -33.40 -10.34 52.41
CA LYS A 250 -32.14 -9.97 53.08
C LYS A 250 -31.56 -8.66 52.54
N TYR A 251 -31.71 -8.41 51.23
CA TYR A 251 -31.21 -7.21 50.59
C TYR A 251 -32.33 -6.44 49.87
N LYS A 252 -32.62 -5.22 50.35
CA LYS A 252 -33.68 -4.33 49.82
C LYS A 252 -33.26 -3.53 48.57
N GLY A 253 -31.98 -3.55 48.21
CA GLY A 253 -31.44 -2.83 47.05
C GLY A 253 -29.92 -2.89 46.99
N MET A 254 -29.32 -2.32 45.93
CA MET A 254 -27.87 -2.36 45.69
C MET A 254 -27.06 -1.68 46.80
N PHE A 255 -27.44 -0.47 47.22
CA PHE A 255 -26.73 0.27 48.27
C PHE A 255 -26.86 -0.40 49.64
N HIS A 256 -28.06 -0.89 49.99
CA HIS A 256 -28.29 -1.65 51.20
C HIS A 256 -27.48 -2.96 51.21
N ALA A 257 -27.35 -3.63 50.07
CA ALA A 257 -26.51 -4.82 49.95
C ALA A 257 -25.03 -4.51 50.16
N ILE A 258 -24.50 -3.43 49.60
CA ILE A 258 -23.09 -3.02 49.83
C ILE A 258 -22.84 -2.79 51.32
N GLN A 259 -23.71 -2.02 51.98
CA GLN A 259 -23.59 -1.71 53.41
C GLN A 259 -23.66 -2.97 54.28
N MET A 260 -24.65 -3.84 54.03
CA MET A 260 -24.82 -5.09 54.76
C MET A 260 -23.63 -6.05 54.57
N ILE A 261 -23.11 -6.19 53.35
CA ILE A 261 -21.95 -7.05 53.07
C ILE A 261 -20.70 -6.51 53.78
N TYR A 262 -20.51 -5.19 53.75
CA TYR A 262 -19.40 -4.55 54.44
C TYR A 262 -19.49 -4.72 55.96
N ALA A 263 -20.68 -4.56 56.54
CA ALA A 263 -20.91 -4.71 57.97
C ALA A 263 -20.79 -6.16 58.47
N GLU A 264 -21.31 -7.13 57.70
CA GLU A 264 -21.33 -8.55 58.10
C GLU A 264 -20.02 -9.30 57.78
N GLU A 265 -19.36 -9.00 56.66
CA GLU A 265 -18.25 -9.81 56.15
C GLU A 265 -16.95 -9.01 55.90
N GLY A 266 -17.00 -7.69 56.11
CA GLY A 266 -15.87 -6.78 55.96
C GLY A 266 -15.54 -6.41 54.51
N LEU A 267 -14.58 -5.48 54.36
CA LEU A 267 -14.24 -4.87 53.07
C LEU A 267 -13.79 -5.87 51.99
N ARG A 268 -13.03 -6.90 52.37
CA ARG A 268 -12.51 -7.90 51.42
C ARG A 268 -13.60 -8.73 50.76
N ALA A 269 -14.77 -8.86 51.41
CA ALA A 269 -15.90 -9.61 50.87
C ALA A 269 -16.45 -8.99 49.57
N LEU A 270 -16.31 -7.67 49.38
CA LEU A 270 -16.73 -6.95 48.18
C LEU A 270 -15.88 -7.29 46.93
N TRP A 271 -14.72 -7.93 47.09
CA TRP A 271 -13.88 -8.42 45.98
C TRP A 271 -13.80 -9.94 45.91
N LYS A 272 -14.66 -10.66 46.63
CA LYS A 272 -14.71 -12.13 46.58
C LYS A 272 -15.04 -12.59 45.16
N GLY A 273 -14.12 -13.31 44.53
CA GLY A 273 -14.22 -13.74 43.13
C GLY A 273 -13.43 -12.88 42.12
N LEU A 274 -12.64 -11.90 42.58
CA LEU A 274 -11.79 -11.08 41.71
C LEU A 274 -10.72 -11.91 40.97
N LEU A 275 -10.06 -12.86 41.64
CA LEU A 275 -8.98 -13.66 41.04
C LEU A 275 -9.44 -14.45 39.79
N PRO A 276 -10.55 -15.22 39.82
CA PRO A 276 -11.10 -15.87 38.62
C PRO A 276 -11.50 -14.92 37.48
N ARG A 277 -11.63 -13.61 37.75
CA ARG A 277 -11.92 -12.59 36.74
C ARG A 277 -10.62 -12.02 36.14
N LEU A 278 -9.63 -11.76 36.99
CA LEU A 278 -8.29 -11.34 36.57
C LEU A 278 -7.57 -12.43 35.76
N MET A 279 -7.92 -13.69 35.92
CA MET A 279 -7.38 -14.76 35.07
C MET A 279 -7.93 -14.76 33.64
N ARG A 280 -9.05 -14.09 33.37
CA ARG A 280 -9.76 -14.14 32.08
C ARG A 280 -9.75 -12.80 31.36
N ILE A 281 -10.13 -11.73 32.06
CA ILE A 281 -10.42 -10.43 31.44
C ILE A 281 -9.14 -9.74 30.91
N PRO A 282 -8.04 -9.63 31.69
CA PRO A 282 -6.79 -9.04 31.21
C PRO A 282 -6.18 -9.75 29.98
N PRO A 283 -6.03 -11.10 29.94
CA PRO A 283 -5.57 -11.78 28.74
C PRO A 283 -6.47 -11.55 27.53
N GLY A 284 -7.79 -11.52 27.72
CA GLY A 284 -8.75 -11.25 26.65
C GLY A 284 -8.61 -9.84 26.09
N GLN A 285 -8.48 -8.83 26.96
CA GLN A 285 -8.25 -7.45 26.52
C GLN A 285 -6.90 -7.28 25.83
N ALA A 286 -5.85 -7.99 26.26
CA ALA A 286 -4.56 -7.97 25.58
C ALA A 286 -4.70 -8.43 24.12
N ILE A 287 -5.34 -9.58 23.91
CA ILE A 287 -5.57 -10.15 22.57
C ILE A 287 -6.44 -9.22 21.72
N MET A 288 -7.54 -8.72 22.28
CA MET A 288 -8.48 -7.85 21.57
C MET A 288 -7.80 -6.57 21.07
N TRP A 289 -7.03 -5.89 21.93
CA TRP A 289 -6.33 -4.66 21.54
C TRP A 289 -5.18 -4.90 20.56
N ALA A 290 -4.50 -6.06 20.63
CA ALA A 290 -3.48 -6.43 19.65
C ALA A 290 -4.06 -6.59 18.24
N VAL A 291 -5.18 -7.30 18.14
CA VAL A 291 -5.88 -7.50 16.87
C VAL A 291 -6.46 -6.18 16.35
N ALA A 292 -6.99 -5.35 17.27
CA ALA A 292 -7.53 -4.05 16.89
C ALA A 292 -6.48 -3.13 16.24
N ASP A 293 -5.27 -3.08 16.79
CA ASP A 293 -4.18 -2.26 16.25
C ASP A 293 -3.60 -2.88 14.97
N GLN A 294 -3.51 -4.21 14.86
CA GLN A 294 -3.07 -4.86 13.62
C GLN A 294 -3.99 -4.52 12.43
N VAL A 295 -5.31 -4.53 12.65
CA VAL A 295 -6.30 -4.14 11.62
C VAL A 295 -6.19 -2.66 11.28
N ALA A 296 -5.85 -1.80 12.25
CA ALA A 296 -5.60 -0.39 11.98
C ALA A 296 -4.35 -0.18 11.10
N THR A 297 -3.24 -0.89 11.39
CA THR A 297 -2.02 -0.83 10.58
C THR A 297 -2.28 -1.21 9.12
N MET A 298 -3.01 -2.30 8.87
CA MET A 298 -3.36 -2.73 7.50
C MET A 298 -4.12 -1.67 6.72
N SER A 299 -5.01 -0.91 7.39
CA SER A 299 -5.76 0.17 6.74
C SER A 299 -4.95 1.44 6.46
N ASP A 300 -3.89 1.66 7.25
CA ASP A 300 -2.97 2.77 6.99
C ASP A 300 -2.02 2.42 5.84
N GLU A 301 -1.62 1.16 5.68
CA GLU A 301 -0.86 0.68 4.50
C GLU A 301 -1.65 0.88 3.19
N GLU A 302 -2.95 0.53 3.16
CA GLU A 302 -3.83 0.80 2.01
C GLU A 302 -4.06 2.31 1.74
N ARG A 303 -3.87 3.16 2.76
CA ARG A 303 -3.92 4.63 2.61
C ARG A 303 -2.59 5.21 2.16
N GLU A 304 -1.46 4.65 2.57
CA GLU A 304 -0.13 5.01 2.07
C GLU A 304 -0.01 4.70 0.57
N GLU A 305 -0.64 3.64 0.06
CA GLU A 305 -0.76 3.40 -1.39
C GLU A 305 -1.44 4.56 -2.15
N ARG A 306 -2.34 5.32 -1.49
CA ARG A 306 -2.94 6.53 -2.08
C ARG A 306 -2.04 7.76 -2.03
N GLU A 307 -0.95 7.75 -1.25
CA GLU A 307 0.00 8.86 -1.12
C GLU A 307 1.27 8.70 -1.99
N LEU A 308 1.34 7.64 -2.80
CA LEU A 308 2.50 7.29 -3.66
C LEU A 308 2.35 7.78 -5.12
N ASP A 309 1.62 8.86 -5.36
CA ASP A 309 1.48 9.51 -6.67
C ASP A 309 2.30 10.81 -6.77
N LEU A 310 2.16 11.54 -7.89
CA LEU A 310 2.88 12.80 -8.11
C LEU A 310 2.45 13.96 -7.21
N THR A 311 1.43 13.79 -6.35
CA THR A 311 1.08 14.80 -5.33
C THR A 311 2.13 14.86 -4.22
N SER A 312 2.90 13.77 -4.02
CA SER A 312 3.99 13.72 -3.06
C SER A 312 5.30 14.30 -3.64
N PRO A 313 5.88 15.34 -3.02
CA PRO A 313 7.17 15.88 -3.47
C PRO A 313 8.31 14.86 -3.40
N GLU A 314 8.23 13.89 -2.48
CA GLU A 314 9.22 12.82 -2.36
C GLU A 314 9.18 11.91 -3.59
N VAL A 315 7.99 11.54 -4.06
CA VAL A 315 7.79 10.72 -5.27
C VAL A 315 8.35 11.44 -6.49
N VAL A 316 8.01 12.72 -6.68
CA VAL A 316 8.55 13.55 -7.78
C VAL A 316 10.09 13.63 -7.72
N THR A 317 10.65 13.76 -6.51
CA THR A 317 12.12 13.79 -6.32
C THR A 317 12.76 12.47 -6.73
N LYS A 318 12.18 11.32 -6.35
CA LYS A 318 12.69 10.00 -6.73
C LYS A 318 12.67 9.79 -8.25
N TYR A 319 11.59 10.17 -8.93
CA TYR A 319 11.53 10.16 -10.40
C TYR A 319 12.61 11.04 -11.03
N LYS A 320 12.76 12.29 -10.55
CA LYS A 320 13.76 13.22 -11.09
C LYS A 320 15.19 12.77 -10.84
N SER A 321 15.48 12.21 -9.67
CA SER A 321 16.79 11.62 -9.38
C SER A 321 17.10 10.41 -10.26
N ALA A 322 16.12 9.51 -10.47
CA ALA A 322 16.29 8.38 -11.40
C ALA A 322 16.54 8.88 -12.83
N ALA A 323 15.81 9.91 -13.26
CA ALA A 323 15.98 10.52 -14.57
C ALA A 323 17.34 11.22 -14.74
N GLU A 324 17.84 11.91 -13.71
CA GLU A 324 19.16 12.52 -13.76
C GLU A 324 20.26 11.48 -13.96
N ILE A 325 20.19 10.36 -13.23
CA ILE A 325 21.15 9.26 -13.37
C ILE A 325 21.09 8.67 -14.77
N VAL A 326 19.89 8.36 -15.27
CA VAL A 326 19.76 7.72 -16.60
C VAL A 326 20.14 8.67 -17.74
N ASN A 327 19.90 9.98 -17.62
CA ASN A 327 20.35 10.96 -18.60
C ASN A 327 21.89 11.02 -18.68
N LYS A 328 22.57 10.99 -17.53
CA LYS A 328 24.05 10.93 -17.48
C LYS A 328 24.58 9.61 -18.01
N ALA A 329 23.92 8.49 -17.69
CA ALA A 329 24.27 7.17 -18.20
C ALA A 329 24.15 7.12 -19.73
N LEU A 330 23.08 7.69 -20.29
CA LEU A 330 22.88 7.79 -21.73
C LEU A 330 24.00 8.60 -22.40
N GLN A 331 24.37 9.75 -21.85
CA GLN A 331 25.47 10.56 -22.37
C GLN A 331 26.80 9.79 -22.38
N LEU A 332 27.08 9.05 -21.30
CA LEU A 332 28.25 8.18 -21.23
C LEU A 332 28.20 7.09 -22.31
N VAL A 333 27.09 6.37 -22.43
CA VAL A 333 26.93 5.29 -23.41
C VAL A 333 27.08 5.82 -24.85
N VAL A 334 26.44 6.93 -25.18
CA VAL A 334 26.59 7.57 -26.50
C VAL A 334 28.04 7.98 -26.76
N SER A 335 28.76 8.49 -25.75
CA SER A 335 30.19 8.84 -25.90
C SER A 335 31.11 7.63 -26.11
N GLU A 336 30.65 6.43 -25.74
CA GLU A 336 31.37 5.16 -25.90
C GLU A 336 30.99 4.43 -27.20
N CYS A 337 29.91 4.83 -27.88
CA CYS A 337 29.52 4.33 -29.20
C CYS A 337 30.48 4.83 -30.28
N LYS A 338 31.66 4.21 -30.38
CA LYS A 338 32.72 4.51 -31.35
C LYS A 338 32.93 3.34 -32.31
N PRO A 339 33.45 3.57 -33.53
CA PRO A 339 33.80 2.49 -34.43
C PRO A 339 34.75 1.49 -33.76
N LYS A 340 34.52 0.19 -34.00
CA LYS A 340 35.20 -0.97 -33.42
C LYS A 340 34.93 -1.23 -31.94
N ALA A 341 34.10 -0.43 -31.26
CA ALA A 341 33.68 -0.73 -29.90
C ALA A 341 32.75 -1.96 -29.89
N LYS A 342 32.99 -2.91 -28.99
CA LYS A 342 32.11 -4.07 -28.81
C LYS A 342 30.81 -3.64 -28.15
N ILE A 343 29.68 -4.06 -28.70
CA ILE A 343 28.35 -3.67 -28.19
C ILE A 343 28.16 -4.14 -26.74
N VAL A 344 28.62 -5.35 -26.42
CA VAL A 344 28.50 -5.91 -25.06
C VAL A 344 29.22 -5.06 -24.02
N ASP A 345 30.44 -4.59 -24.31
CA ASP A 345 31.24 -3.77 -23.41
C ASP A 345 30.54 -2.43 -23.13
N VAL A 346 29.96 -1.82 -24.17
CA VAL A 346 29.24 -0.54 -24.02
C VAL A 346 27.95 -0.73 -23.20
N CYS A 347 27.22 -1.84 -23.40
CA CYS A 347 26.04 -2.17 -22.59
C CYS A 347 26.40 -2.39 -21.11
N GLU A 348 27.49 -3.10 -20.83
CA GLU A 348 27.97 -3.33 -19.46
C GLU A 348 28.38 -2.02 -18.76
N LYS A 349 29.05 -1.11 -19.48
CA LYS A 349 29.41 0.22 -18.95
C LYS A 349 28.17 1.02 -18.54
N GLY A 350 27.12 1.03 -19.36
CA GLY A 350 25.86 1.71 -19.05
C GLY A 350 25.19 1.16 -17.78
N ASP A 351 25.07 -0.17 -17.68
CA ASP A 351 24.48 -0.82 -16.52
C ASP A 351 25.31 -0.60 -15.24
N ALA A 352 26.64 -0.69 -15.35
CA ALA A 352 27.56 -0.48 -14.24
C ALA A 352 27.46 0.95 -13.70
N PHE A 353 27.42 1.95 -14.59
CA PHE A 353 27.27 3.35 -14.21
C PHE A 353 25.98 3.58 -13.42
N ILE A 354 24.83 3.06 -13.87
CA ILE A 354 23.56 3.19 -13.13
C ILE A 354 23.68 2.56 -11.73
N ARG A 355 24.24 1.35 -11.62
CA ARG A 355 24.40 0.66 -10.33
C ARG A 355 25.30 1.43 -9.37
N GLU A 356 26.39 2.01 -9.86
CA GLU A 356 27.31 2.82 -9.06
C GLU A 356 26.64 4.10 -8.54
N GLN A 357 26.00 4.86 -9.45
CA GLN A 357 25.36 6.12 -9.09
C GLN A 357 24.19 5.91 -8.13
N THR A 358 23.32 4.94 -8.40
CA THR A 358 22.21 4.60 -7.50
C THR A 358 22.72 4.04 -6.18
N GLY A 359 23.79 3.23 -6.18
CA GLY A 359 24.41 2.69 -4.97
C GLY A 359 24.80 3.75 -3.95
N ASN A 360 25.18 4.95 -4.41
CA ASN A 360 25.59 6.09 -3.60
C ASN A 360 24.43 6.88 -2.94
N MET A 361 23.20 6.71 -3.41
CA MET A 361 22.03 7.39 -2.85
C MET A 361 21.47 6.66 -1.63
N TYR A 362 20.71 7.32 -0.74
CA TYR A 362 19.95 6.67 0.34
C TYR A 362 20.70 5.55 1.11
N LYS A 363 21.96 5.76 1.50
CA LYS A 363 22.75 4.76 2.29
C LYS A 363 22.35 4.72 3.77
N ASN A 364 21.97 5.88 4.34
CA ASN A 364 21.75 6.05 5.78
C ASN A 364 20.27 6.16 6.17
N VAL A 365 19.37 5.59 5.36
CA VAL A 365 17.93 5.58 5.64
C VAL A 365 17.53 4.36 6.47
N LYS A 366 16.58 4.52 7.40
CA LYS A 366 16.10 3.43 8.28
C LYS A 366 15.41 2.29 7.51
N LYS A 367 14.80 2.60 6.36
CA LYS A 367 14.14 1.65 5.47
C LYS A 367 15.05 1.34 4.29
N LYS A 368 15.28 0.07 3.98
CA LYS A 368 16.03 -0.34 2.79
C LYS A 368 15.23 0.08 1.55
N ILE A 369 15.82 0.93 0.72
CA ILE A 369 15.23 1.40 -0.54
C ILE A 369 15.86 0.63 -1.70
N GLU A 370 15.03 -0.04 -2.50
CA GLU A 370 15.47 -0.73 -3.71
C GLU A 370 15.77 0.27 -4.83
N ARG A 371 16.86 0.09 -5.56
CA ARG A 371 17.33 1.04 -6.58
C ARG A 371 18.31 0.36 -7.52
N GLY A 372 18.38 0.85 -8.74
CA GLY A 372 19.30 0.32 -9.75
C GLY A 372 18.76 0.45 -11.16
N VAL A 373 19.12 -0.53 -11.98
CA VAL A 373 18.70 -0.62 -13.39
C VAL A 373 17.23 -1.02 -13.44
N ALA A 374 16.41 -0.21 -14.10
CA ALA A 374 15.00 -0.49 -14.36
C ALA A 374 14.78 -1.14 -15.74
N PHE A 375 15.62 -0.81 -16.71
CA PHE A 375 15.67 -1.46 -18.02
C PHE A 375 17.14 -1.57 -18.43
N PRO A 376 17.63 -2.77 -18.80
CA PRO A 376 19.04 -2.97 -19.16
C PRO A 376 19.46 -2.06 -20.33
N THR A 377 20.74 -1.70 -20.35
CA THR A 377 21.32 -0.99 -21.48
C THR A 377 21.26 -1.85 -22.73
N CYS A 378 20.63 -1.33 -23.77
CA CYS A 378 20.47 -1.94 -25.08
C CYS A 378 21.05 -1.02 -26.15
N ILE A 379 21.70 -1.60 -27.17
CA ILE A 379 22.26 -0.87 -28.30
C ILE A 379 21.83 -1.60 -29.57
N SER A 380 20.81 -1.10 -30.24
CA SER A 380 20.26 -1.71 -31.46
C SER A 380 20.74 -0.96 -32.70
N VAL A 381 21.36 -1.67 -33.65
CA VAL A 381 22.08 -1.06 -34.78
C VAL A 381 21.27 -1.19 -36.08
N ASN A 382 21.24 -0.14 -36.89
CA ASN A 382 20.65 -0.13 -38.24
C ASN A 382 19.19 -0.61 -38.26
N ASN A 383 18.90 -1.72 -38.94
CA ASN A 383 17.57 -2.32 -39.06
C ASN A 383 17.11 -3.08 -37.80
N THR A 384 18.00 -3.30 -36.82
CA THR A 384 17.63 -3.90 -35.53
C THR A 384 16.80 -2.89 -34.75
N VAL A 385 15.56 -3.21 -34.41
CA VAL A 385 14.58 -2.26 -33.88
C VAL A 385 14.84 -1.94 -32.40
N CYS A 386 14.97 -2.94 -31.55
CA CYS A 386 15.01 -2.78 -30.11
C CYS A 386 15.65 -3.96 -29.37
N HIS A 387 15.89 -3.77 -28.07
CA HIS A 387 16.23 -4.80 -27.06
C HIS A 387 17.53 -5.57 -27.26
N PHE A 388 18.40 -5.16 -28.19
CA PHE A 388 19.70 -5.83 -28.36
C PHE A 388 20.64 -5.52 -27.19
N SER A 389 20.76 -6.47 -26.26
CA SER A 389 21.68 -6.43 -25.11
C SER A 389 22.41 -7.77 -25.00
N PRO A 390 23.47 -7.99 -25.81
CA PRO A 390 24.03 -9.32 -26.04
C PRO A 390 24.68 -9.94 -24.79
N LEU A 391 24.91 -11.25 -24.85
CA LEU A 391 25.65 -12.02 -23.83
C LEU A 391 27.15 -11.71 -23.91
N ALA A 392 27.90 -12.05 -22.85
CA ALA A 392 29.35 -11.81 -22.75
C ALA A 392 30.19 -12.45 -23.87
N SER A 393 29.68 -13.52 -24.50
CA SER A 393 30.33 -14.23 -25.60
C SER A 393 30.12 -13.58 -26.98
N ASP A 394 29.32 -12.52 -27.08
CA ASP A 394 29.06 -11.83 -28.34
C ASP A 394 30.23 -10.92 -28.75
N GLU A 395 30.58 -10.94 -30.04
CA GLU A 395 31.71 -10.18 -30.59
C GLU A 395 31.28 -9.06 -31.53
N THR A 396 29.99 -8.72 -31.59
CA THR A 396 29.47 -7.68 -32.48
C THR A 396 30.07 -6.33 -32.11
N VAL A 397 30.61 -5.64 -33.12
CA VAL A 397 31.24 -4.33 -32.99
C VAL A 397 30.44 -3.28 -33.76
N LEU A 398 30.58 -2.03 -33.33
CA LEU A 398 30.02 -0.87 -34.01
C LEU A 398 30.91 -0.43 -35.18
N GLU A 399 30.31 0.09 -36.24
CA GLU A 399 31.00 0.62 -37.43
C GLU A 399 30.78 2.13 -37.58
N ASP A 400 31.63 2.77 -38.40
CA ASP A 400 31.43 4.17 -38.78
C ASP A 400 30.20 4.27 -39.70
N GLY A 401 29.35 5.25 -39.45
CA GLY A 401 28.07 5.44 -40.15
C GLY A 401 26.89 4.66 -39.57
N ASP A 402 27.10 3.80 -38.57
CA ASP A 402 26.01 3.03 -37.95
C ASP A 402 24.98 3.95 -37.25
N ILE A 403 23.69 3.65 -37.45
CA ILE A 403 22.61 4.26 -36.67
C ILE A 403 22.31 3.41 -35.43
N VAL A 404 22.79 3.90 -34.28
CA VAL A 404 22.67 3.23 -32.98
C VAL A 404 21.49 3.76 -32.18
N LYS A 405 20.68 2.85 -31.67
CA LYS A 405 19.56 3.12 -30.78
C LYS A 405 19.94 2.65 -29.38
N VAL A 406 20.16 3.60 -28.48
CA VAL A 406 20.48 3.33 -27.08
C VAL A 406 19.20 3.41 -26.27
N ASP A 407 18.84 2.35 -25.55
CA ASP A 407 17.67 2.29 -24.66
C ASP A 407 18.07 1.76 -23.28
N MET A 408 17.64 2.43 -22.21
CA MET A 408 18.02 2.11 -20.84
C MET A 408 17.08 2.74 -19.80
N GLY A 409 17.11 2.23 -18.58
CA GLY A 409 16.26 2.72 -17.48
C GLY A 409 16.90 2.63 -16.11
N CYS A 410 16.51 3.56 -15.23
CA CYS A 410 16.91 3.61 -13.82
C CYS A 410 15.64 3.68 -12.93
N HIS A 411 15.70 3.10 -11.73
CA HIS A 411 14.66 3.31 -10.72
C HIS A 411 15.24 3.62 -9.35
N ILE A 412 14.46 4.36 -8.56
CA ILE A 412 14.70 4.62 -7.13
C ILE A 412 13.41 4.33 -6.40
N ASP A 413 13.45 3.41 -5.44
CA ASP A 413 12.29 2.94 -4.68
C ASP A 413 11.15 2.42 -5.58
N GLY A 414 11.50 1.87 -6.73
CA GLY A 414 10.54 1.41 -7.73
C GLY A 414 9.96 2.52 -8.63
N PHE A 415 10.27 3.80 -8.43
CA PHE A 415 9.89 4.87 -9.35
C PHE A 415 10.84 4.91 -10.55
N ILE A 416 10.31 4.68 -11.74
CA ILE A 416 11.07 4.35 -12.94
C ILE A 416 11.25 5.58 -13.85
N ALA A 417 12.46 5.76 -14.36
CA ALA A 417 12.77 6.67 -15.45
C ALA A 417 13.49 5.91 -16.56
N VAL A 418 12.92 5.93 -17.76
CA VAL A 418 13.47 5.32 -18.98
C VAL A 418 13.79 6.39 -20.02
N VAL A 419 14.78 6.09 -20.85
CA VAL A 419 15.20 6.95 -21.95
C VAL A 419 15.72 6.10 -23.11
N ALA A 420 15.37 6.49 -24.34
CA ALA A 420 16.03 6.00 -25.54
C ALA A 420 16.35 7.14 -26.50
N HIS A 421 17.45 6.99 -27.21
CA HIS A 421 17.95 7.96 -28.17
C HIS A 421 18.61 7.27 -29.35
N THR A 422 18.42 7.85 -30.53
CA THR A 422 19.08 7.40 -31.75
C THR A 422 20.20 8.34 -32.12
N HIS A 423 21.38 7.78 -32.34
CA HIS A 423 22.61 8.48 -32.69
C HIS A 423 23.23 7.81 -33.91
N VAL A 424 23.87 8.58 -34.79
CA VAL A 424 24.67 8.07 -35.90
C VAL A 424 26.15 8.23 -35.58
N ILE A 425 26.93 7.16 -35.70
CA ILE A 425 28.36 7.16 -35.43
C ILE A 425 29.08 7.83 -36.60
N GLN A 426 29.07 9.15 -36.63
CA GLN A 426 29.76 9.93 -37.66
C GLN A 426 30.15 11.32 -37.11
N GLN A 427 31.05 11.99 -37.81
CA GLN A 427 31.35 13.41 -37.59
C GLN A 427 30.52 14.29 -38.53
N GLY A 428 30.08 15.45 -38.04
CA GLY A 428 29.28 16.40 -38.81
C GLY A 428 27.79 16.04 -38.91
N PRO A 429 27.03 16.78 -39.74
CA PRO A 429 25.58 16.64 -39.82
C PRO A 429 25.15 15.32 -40.45
N VAL A 430 24.10 14.71 -39.90
CA VAL A 430 23.48 13.50 -40.46
C VAL A 430 22.65 13.92 -41.67
N THR A 431 22.75 13.19 -42.78
CA THR A 431 22.07 13.51 -44.05
C THR A 431 21.23 12.33 -44.57
N GLY A 432 20.46 12.56 -45.64
CA GLY A 432 19.74 11.51 -46.36
C GLY A 432 18.63 10.85 -45.55
N ARG A 433 18.40 9.55 -45.79
CA ARG A 433 17.31 8.79 -45.15
C ARG A 433 17.50 8.60 -43.65
N ALA A 434 18.75 8.56 -43.17
CA ALA A 434 19.05 8.54 -41.74
C ALA A 434 18.56 9.83 -41.06
N ALA A 435 18.81 10.99 -41.69
CA ALA A 435 18.31 12.26 -41.18
C ALA A 435 16.78 12.34 -41.19
N ASP A 436 16.13 11.85 -42.25
CA ASP A 436 14.67 11.83 -42.35
C ASP A 436 14.01 10.98 -41.24
N VAL A 437 14.49 9.76 -41.00
CA VAL A 437 13.88 8.85 -40.02
C VAL A 437 14.10 9.32 -38.58
N ILE A 438 15.27 9.90 -38.28
CA ILE A 438 15.56 10.49 -36.97
C ILE A 438 14.74 11.76 -36.76
N ALA A 439 14.61 12.61 -37.78
CA ALA A 439 13.75 13.79 -37.72
C ALA A 439 12.28 13.39 -37.48
N ALA A 440 11.79 12.36 -38.18
CA ALA A 440 10.45 11.82 -37.99
C ALA A 440 10.22 11.37 -36.54
N ALA A 441 11.15 10.63 -35.95
CA ALA A 441 11.04 10.16 -34.56
C ALA A 441 11.04 11.33 -33.57
N ASN A 442 11.94 12.31 -33.75
CA ASN A 442 12.04 13.47 -32.87
C ASN A 442 10.78 14.35 -32.96
N THR A 443 10.28 14.62 -34.15
CA THR A 443 9.05 15.40 -34.33
C THR A 443 7.85 14.66 -33.75
N ALA A 444 7.74 13.34 -33.96
CA ALA A 444 6.67 12.53 -33.38
C ALA A 444 6.74 12.50 -31.84
N ALA A 445 7.94 12.43 -31.27
CA ALA A 445 8.16 12.54 -29.82
C ALA A 445 7.74 13.91 -29.26
N GLU A 446 8.03 15.00 -29.95
CA GLU A 446 7.62 16.35 -29.55
C GLU A 446 6.09 16.55 -29.66
N VAL A 447 5.45 15.98 -30.68
CA VAL A 447 3.99 15.96 -30.80
C VAL A 447 3.36 15.11 -29.69
N ALA A 448 3.90 13.91 -29.44
CA ALA A 448 3.43 13.02 -28.37
C ALA A 448 3.57 13.67 -27.00
N LEU A 449 4.70 14.30 -26.69
CA LEU A 449 4.91 15.07 -25.44
C LEU A 449 3.82 16.12 -25.23
N ARG A 450 3.35 16.73 -26.31
CA ARG A 450 2.27 17.72 -26.26
C ARG A 450 0.90 17.05 -26.18
N LEU A 451 0.65 15.89 -26.76
CA LEU A 451 -0.68 15.27 -26.73
C LEU A 451 -0.92 14.41 -25.48
N VAL A 452 0.12 13.84 -24.88
CA VAL A 452 0.06 13.11 -23.60
C VAL A 452 -0.10 14.14 -22.46
N ARG A 453 -1.34 14.55 -22.22
CA ARG A 453 -1.74 15.52 -21.19
C ARG A 453 -3.13 15.17 -20.64
N PRO A 454 -3.46 15.56 -19.40
CA PRO A 454 -4.78 15.31 -18.83
C PRO A 454 -5.93 15.79 -19.73
N GLY A 455 -6.98 14.98 -19.87
CA GLY A 455 -8.13 15.30 -20.73
C GLY A 455 -8.02 14.87 -22.19
N LYS A 456 -6.85 14.38 -22.62
CA LYS A 456 -6.63 13.83 -23.97
C LYS A 456 -6.68 12.31 -23.95
N LYS A 457 -6.95 11.72 -25.11
CA LYS A 457 -7.07 10.27 -25.24
C LYS A 457 -5.82 9.67 -25.85
N ASN A 458 -5.51 8.43 -25.49
CA ASN A 458 -4.41 7.67 -26.06
C ASN A 458 -4.49 7.58 -27.60
N LYS A 459 -5.69 7.38 -28.15
CA LYS A 459 -5.91 7.30 -29.60
C LYS A 459 -5.50 8.56 -30.37
N ASP A 460 -5.69 9.75 -29.79
CA ASP A 460 -5.29 11.02 -30.41
C ASP A 460 -3.77 11.05 -30.66
N VAL A 461 -3.00 10.47 -29.74
CA VAL A 461 -1.54 10.37 -29.85
C VAL A 461 -1.17 9.39 -30.96
N THR A 462 -1.82 8.21 -31.00
CA THR A 462 -1.61 7.17 -32.01
C THR A 462 -1.80 7.69 -33.43
N GLU A 463 -2.87 8.45 -33.68
CA GLU A 463 -3.14 9.03 -35.00
C GLU A 463 -2.12 10.12 -35.36
N ALA A 464 -1.77 10.97 -34.40
CA ALA A 464 -0.84 12.07 -34.62
C ALA A 464 0.58 11.61 -34.97
N ILE A 465 1.14 10.63 -34.26
CA ILE A 465 2.50 10.14 -34.52
C ILE A 465 2.61 9.44 -35.88
N GLN A 466 1.56 8.74 -36.32
CA GLN A 466 1.51 8.13 -37.66
C GLN A 466 1.47 9.20 -38.75
N LYS A 467 0.70 10.28 -38.56
CA LYS A 467 0.67 11.41 -39.48
C LYS A 467 2.03 12.09 -39.60
N VAL A 468 2.74 12.26 -38.48
CA VAL A 468 4.10 12.82 -38.47
C VAL A 468 5.06 11.92 -39.23
N ALA A 469 5.10 10.61 -38.95
CA ALA A 469 6.00 9.70 -39.66
C ALA A 469 5.78 9.72 -41.17
N ALA A 470 4.50 9.76 -41.61
CA ALA A 470 4.16 9.83 -43.02
C ALA A 470 4.68 11.10 -43.72
N ALA A 471 4.77 12.24 -43.01
CA ALA A 471 5.31 13.49 -43.56
C ALA A 471 6.81 13.41 -43.92
N TYR A 472 7.53 12.43 -43.37
CA TYR A 472 8.95 12.15 -43.65
C TYR A 472 9.16 10.92 -44.55
N ASP A 473 8.10 10.43 -45.20
CA ASP A 473 8.09 9.15 -45.91
C ASP A 473 8.59 7.99 -45.03
N CYS A 474 8.21 8.01 -43.75
CA CYS A 474 8.54 6.97 -42.79
C CYS A 474 7.25 6.31 -42.25
N LYS A 475 7.41 5.16 -41.59
CA LYS A 475 6.32 4.45 -40.91
C LYS A 475 6.61 4.36 -39.41
N ILE A 476 5.55 4.41 -38.61
CA ILE A 476 5.65 4.03 -37.19
C ILE A 476 5.70 2.51 -37.13
N VAL A 477 6.57 1.98 -36.28
CA VAL A 477 6.73 0.54 -36.09
C VAL A 477 5.53 -0.05 -35.33
N GLU A 478 4.94 -1.10 -35.87
CA GLU A 478 3.82 -1.84 -35.29
C GLU A 478 4.24 -2.58 -34.00
N GLY A 479 3.31 -2.71 -33.05
CA GLY A 479 3.52 -3.45 -31.80
C GLY A 479 4.24 -2.68 -30.68
N VAL A 480 4.67 -1.44 -30.92
CA VAL A 480 5.25 -0.58 -29.88
C VAL A 480 4.15 -0.01 -28.98
N LEU A 481 4.39 -0.02 -27.66
CA LEU A 481 3.48 0.48 -26.63
C LEU A 481 4.19 1.52 -25.76
N SER A 482 3.55 2.67 -25.57
CA SER A 482 3.93 3.62 -24.51
C SER A 482 3.12 3.30 -23.25
N HIS A 483 3.78 3.04 -22.13
CA HIS A 483 3.12 2.54 -20.92
C HIS A 483 2.94 3.61 -19.85
N GLN A 484 1.81 3.56 -19.14
CA GLN A 484 1.71 4.16 -17.82
C GLN A 484 2.70 3.45 -16.89
N MET A 485 3.45 4.22 -16.10
CA MET A 485 4.34 3.69 -15.07
C MET A 485 3.81 4.01 -13.68
N LYS A 486 3.99 3.07 -12.75
CA LYS A 486 3.73 3.23 -11.31
C LYS A 486 4.92 2.72 -10.52
N GLN A 487 4.89 2.86 -9.20
CA GLN A 487 5.93 2.30 -8.35
C GLN A 487 6.03 0.78 -8.57
N PHE A 488 7.22 0.31 -8.94
CA PHE A 488 7.52 -1.08 -9.31
C PHE A 488 6.76 -1.61 -10.54
N VAL A 489 6.05 -0.78 -11.30
CA VAL A 489 5.31 -1.21 -12.49
C VAL A 489 5.80 -0.42 -13.70
N ILE A 490 6.62 -1.06 -14.53
CA ILE A 490 7.13 -0.47 -15.78
C ILE A 490 6.13 -0.55 -16.93
N ASP A 491 5.29 -1.60 -16.94
CA ASP A 491 4.28 -1.84 -17.98
C ASP A 491 2.89 -1.79 -17.35
N GLY A 492 2.36 -0.58 -17.14
CA GLY A 492 1.00 -0.38 -16.67
C GLY A 492 -0.04 -0.67 -17.76
N ASN A 493 -1.29 -0.88 -17.34
CA ASN A 493 -2.39 -1.28 -18.22
C ASN A 493 -2.87 -0.15 -19.15
N LYS A 494 -2.74 1.11 -18.72
CA LYS A 494 -3.11 2.27 -19.55
C LYS A 494 -1.96 2.54 -20.52
N VAL A 495 -2.21 2.36 -21.82
CA VAL A 495 -1.18 2.38 -22.86
C VAL A 495 -1.57 3.22 -24.06
N VAL A 496 -0.58 3.77 -24.76
CA VAL A 496 -0.71 4.30 -26.12
C VAL A 496 -0.13 3.28 -27.08
N LEU A 497 -0.95 2.77 -27.99
CA LEU A 497 -0.51 1.86 -29.04
C LEU A 497 0.00 2.65 -30.23
N SER A 498 1.19 2.33 -30.73
CA SER A 498 1.83 3.11 -31.79
C SER A 498 1.12 2.97 -33.15
N VAL A 499 0.61 1.78 -33.48
CA VAL A 499 -0.21 1.52 -34.68
C VAL A 499 -1.36 0.60 -34.30
N SER A 500 -2.60 1.01 -34.60
CA SER A 500 -3.79 0.19 -34.32
C SER A 500 -4.07 -0.79 -35.46
N GLY A 501 -4.22 -2.07 -35.14
CA GLY A 501 -4.59 -3.12 -36.09
C GLY A 501 -5.96 -3.76 -35.78
N PRO A 502 -6.48 -4.63 -36.66
CA PRO A 502 -7.66 -5.43 -36.36
C PRO A 502 -7.45 -6.36 -35.15
N ASP A 503 -6.26 -6.98 -35.08
CA ASP A 503 -5.89 -7.97 -34.05
C ASP A 503 -5.19 -7.34 -32.83
N THR A 504 -4.73 -6.09 -32.97
CA THR A 504 -4.03 -5.34 -31.93
C THR A 504 -4.81 -4.07 -31.59
N ARG A 505 -5.66 -4.16 -30.57
CA ARG A 505 -6.44 -3.04 -30.03
C ARG A 505 -6.18 -2.87 -28.54
N VAL A 506 -6.18 -1.61 -28.12
CA VAL A 506 -6.09 -1.22 -26.72
C VAL A 506 -7.33 -0.43 -26.37
N ASP A 507 -7.75 -0.53 -25.11
CA ASP A 507 -8.91 0.23 -24.64
C ASP A 507 -8.66 1.73 -24.76
N GLU A 508 -9.70 2.46 -25.15
CA GLU A 508 -9.66 3.91 -25.20
C GLU A 508 -9.55 4.44 -23.77
N ALA A 509 -8.51 5.23 -23.52
CA ALA A 509 -8.21 5.74 -22.20
C ALA A 509 -7.88 7.22 -22.24
N GLU A 510 -8.39 7.95 -21.25
CA GLU A 510 -8.09 9.36 -21.03
C GLU A 510 -6.90 9.49 -20.08
N PHE A 511 -5.97 10.40 -20.39
CA PHE A 511 -4.87 10.72 -19.49
C PHE A 511 -5.38 11.53 -18.29
N GLU A 512 -4.84 11.27 -17.10
CA GLU A 512 -5.23 11.92 -15.86
C GLU A 512 -4.05 12.67 -15.21
N GLU A 513 -4.37 13.62 -14.33
CA GLU A 513 -3.35 14.27 -13.50
C GLU A 513 -2.69 13.26 -12.54
N ASN A 514 -1.44 13.52 -12.21
CA ASN A 514 -0.58 12.71 -11.34
C ASN A 514 -0.18 11.33 -11.90
N GLU A 515 -0.42 11.08 -13.20
CA GLU A 515 0.09 9.90 -13.89
C GLU A 515 1.50 10.10 -14.45
N VAL A 516 2.23 9.00 -14.65
CA VAL A 516 3.56 8.98 -15.27
C VAL A 516 3.52 8.04 -16.48
N TYR A 517 4.14 8.44 -17.58
CA TYR A 517 4.22 7.63 -18.79
C TYR A 517 5.65 7.50 -19.30
N SER A 518 5.99 6.32 -19.82
CA SER A 518 7.08 6.12 -20.77
C SER A 518 6.51 6.26 -22.18
N VAL A 519 6.82 7.36 -22.84
CA VAL A 519 6.44 7.58 -24.25
C VAL A 519 7.52 6.96 -25.12
N ASP A 520 7.12 6.03 -25.97
CA ASP A 520 8.00 5.22 -26.80
C ASP A 520 7.65 5.37 -28.30
N ILE A 521 8.54 5.99 -29.05
CA ILE A 521 8.37 6.31 -30.47
C ILE A 521 9.45 5.61 -31.28
N VAL A 522 9.02 4.74 -32.19
CA VAL A 522 9.92 4.05 -33.11
C VAL A 522 9.44 4.27 -34.54
N THR A 523 10.31 4.82 -35.38
CA THR A 523 10.06 5.08 -36.80
C THR A 523 11.00 4.26 -37.67
N SER A 524 10.53 3.86 -38.84
CA SER A 524 11.24 3.04 -39.81
C SER A 524 11.16 3.68 -41.20
N THR A 525 12.23 3.58 -41.98
CA THR A 525 12.20 3.89 -43.42
C THR A 525 11.51 2.79 -44.23
N GLY A 526 11.32 1.61 -43.65
CA GLY A 526 10.70 0.43 -44.26
C GLY A 526 9.18 0.38 -44.06
N GLU A 527 8.65 -0.83 -43.90
CA GLU A 527 7.20 -1.07 -43.79
C GLU A 527 6.64 -0.84 -42.38
N GLY A 528 7.49 -0.77 -41.34
CA GLY A 528 7.06 -0.67 -39.94
C GLY A 528 6.60 -2.00 -39.36
N LYS A 529 6.98 -3.14 -39.95
CA LYS A 529 6.50 -4.49 -39.59
C LYS A 529 7.64 -5.39 -39.16
N PRO A 530 8.11 -5.23 -37.92
CA PRO A 530 9.35 -5.85 -37.50
C PRO A 530 9.14 -7.35 -37.23
N LYS A 531 10.18 -8.15 -37.47
CA LYS A 531 10.12 -9.60 -37.34
C LYS A 531 11.17 -10.10 -36.36
N LEU A 532 10.82 -11.16 -35.64
CA LEU A 532 11.79 -11.93 -34.87
C LEU A 532 12.56 -12.84 -35.84
N LEU A 533 13.88 -12.66 -35.91
CA LEU A 533 14.75 -13.46 -36.79
C LEU A 533 15.43 -14.62 -36.04
N ASP A 534 15.89 -14.38 -34.82
CA ASP A 534 16.54 -15.39 -33.99
C ASP A 534 16.10 -15.23 -32.52
N GLU A 535 15.40 -16.24 -32.00
CA GLU A 535 14.98 -16.31 -30.60
C GLU A 535 16.17 -16.24 -29.63
N LYS A 536 17.35 -16.72 -30.03
CA LYS A 536 18.55 -16.74 -29.18
C LYS A 536 19.10 -15.35 -28.89
N GLN A 537 18.76 -14.35 -29.70
CA GLN A 537 19.12 -12.95 -29.44
C GLN A 537 18.31 -12.35 -28.28
N THR A 538 17.21 -12.99 -27.88
CA THR A 538 16.40 -12.54 -26.74
C THR A 538 17.13 -12.79 -25.43
N THR A 539 17.68 -11.73 -24.87
CA THR A 539 18.43 -11.77 -23.60
C THR A 539 17.73 -11.00 -22.49
N ILE A 540 16.68 -10.24 -22.79
CA ILE A 540 15.99 -9.40 -21.79
C ILE A 540 14.70 -10.07 -21.36
N TYR A 541 14.50 -10.14 -20.05
CA TYR A 541 13.36 -10.79 -19.43
C TYR A 541 12.85 -9.96 -18.25
N LYS A 542 11.56 -10.08 -17.95
CA LYS A 542 10.93 -9.54 -16.75
C LYS A 542 10.12 -10.62 -16.07
N ARG A 543 10.07 -10.61 -14.74
CA ARG A 543 9.28 -11.58 -13.98
C ARG A 543 7.78 -11.27 -14.06
N ALA A 544 6.97 -12.29 -14.34
CA ALA A 544 5.52 -12.22 -14.20
C ALA A 544 5.15 -12.59 -12.75
N VAL A 545 4.96 -11.58 -11.90
CA VAL A 545 4.75 -11.76 -10.44
C VAL A 545 3.40 -12.39 -10.09
N ASP A 546 2.43 -12.33 -11.01
CA ASP A 546 1.09 -12.91 -10.91
C ASP A 546 1.04 -14.38 -11.33
N LYS A 547 2.10 -14.90 -11.98
CA LYS A 547 2.19 -16.28 -12.44
C LYS A 547 2.96 -17.14 -11.46
N SER A 548 2.45 -18.35 -11.21
CA SER A 548 3.09 -19.33 -10.33
C SER A 548 3.06 -20.71 -10.98
N TYR A 549 4.23 -21.33 -11.04
CA TYR A 549 4.41 -22.66 -11.62
C TYR A 549 5.54 -23.40 -10.89
N HIS A 550 5.35 -24.69 -10.69
CA HIS A 550 6.33 -25.55 -10.03
C HIS A 550 7.34 -26.07 -11.05
N LEU A 551 8.45 -25.34 -11.21
CA LEU A 551 9.55 -25.70 -12.12
C LEU A 551 10.11 -27.10 -11.84
N LYS A 552 10.15 -27.93 -12.88
CA LYS A 552 10.56 -29.34 -12.83
C LYS A 552 12.07 -29.49 -12.84
N MET A 553 12.80 -28.68 -13.61
CA MET A 553 14.26 -28.80 -13.70
C MET A 553 14.96 -28.11 -12.53
N LYS A 554 16.04 -28.74 -12.02
CA LYS A 554 16.87 -28.15 -10.96
C LYS A 554 17.54 -26.85 -11.40
N ALA A 555 17.97 -26.77 -12.66
CA ALA A 555 18.57 -25.57 -13.24
C ALA A 555 17.58 -24.39 -13.25
N SER A 556 16.33 -24.61 -13.67
CA SER A 556 15.29 -23.58 -13.70
C SER A 556 14.94 -23.09 -12.30
N ARG A 557 14.79 -23.98 -11.31
CA ARG A 557 14.57 -23.57 -9.91
C ARG A 557 15.69 -22.69 -9.37
N PHE A 558 16.94 -23.01 -9.69
CA PHE A 558 18.11 -22.22 -9.28
C PHE A 558 18.09 -20.83 -9.93
N ILE A 559 17.95 -20.77 -11.25
CA ILE A 559 17.92 -19.51 -12.00
C ILE A 559 16.73 -18.65 -11.60
N PHE A 560 15.54 -19.22 -11.44
CA PHE A 560 14.36 -18.49 -10.99
C PHE A 560 14.52 -17.94 -9.56
N SER A 561 15.20 -18.67 -8.67
CA SER A 561 15.53 -18.18 -7.32
C SER A 561 16.54 -17.03 -7.38
N GLU A 562 17.55 -17.11 -8.24
CA GLU A 562 18.52 -16.03 -8.45
C GLU A 562 17.83 -14.76 -8.99
N ILE A 563 16.99 -14.91 -10.02
CA ILE A 563 16.18 -13.83 -10.60
C ILE A 563 15.28 -13.21 -9.54
N SER A 564 14.57 -14.03 -8.75
CA SER A 564 13.66 -13.54 -7.72
C SER A 564 14.36 -12.73 -6.62
N GLN A 565 15.65 -12.97 -6.38
CA GLN A 565 16.44 -12.25 -5.38
C GLN A 565 17.11 -10.99 -5.95
N LYS A 566 17.63 -11.06 -7.18
CA LYS A 566 18.37 -9.95 -7.82
C LYS A 566 17.46 -8.96 -8.56
N PHE A 567 16.42 -9.48 -9.21
CA PHE A 567 15.53 -8.77 -10.13
C PHE A 567 14.07 -9.14 -9.83
N PRO A 568 13.54 -8.75 -8.65
CA PRO A 568 12.24 -9.22 -8.20
C PRO A 568 11.10 -8.76 -9.13
N ILE A 569 11.23 -7.58 -9.74
CA ILE A 569 10.17 -6.96 -10.55
C ILE A 569 10.70 -6.30 -11.84
N MET A 570 11.88 -5.67 -11.81
CA MET A 570 12.41 -4.94 -12.97
C MET A 570 12.93 -5.88 -14.08
N PRO A 571 12.78 -5.49 -15.37
CA PRO A 571 13.47 -6.12 -16.48
C PRO A 571 14.99 -6.25 -16.25
N PHE A 572 15.55 -7.37 -16.69
CA PHE A 572 16.96 -7.68 -16.55
C PHE A 572 17.51 -8.38 -17.80
N SER A 573 18.82 -8.25 -18.04
CA SER A 573 19.51 -9.00 -19.09
C SER A 573 20.06 -10.31 -18.53
N ALA A 574 19.97 -11.38 -19.31
CA ALA A 574 20.55 -12.68 -19.03
C ALA A 574 22.07 -12.62 -18.85
N ARG A 575 22.74 -11.56 -19.33
CA ARG A 575 24.16 -11.26 -19.06
C ARG A 575 24.45 -11.12 -17.56
N ALA A 576 23.48 -10.72 -16.74
CA ALA A 576 23.64 -10.57 -15.29
C ALA A 576 23.45 -11.88 -14.49
N LEU A 577 23.20 -13.01 -15.18
CA LEU A 577 22.98 -14.33 -14.58
C LEU A 577 24.20 -15.24 -14.76
N GLU A 578 24.23 -16.36 -14.01
CA GLU A 578 25.27 -17.37 -14.17
C GLU A 578 25.13 -18.13 -15.52
N GLU A 579 26.03 -17.83 -16.46
CA GLU A 579 25.97 -18.23 -17.88
C GLU A 579 25.76 -19.75 -18.10
N LYS A 580 26.49 -20.61 -17.37
CA LYS A 580 26.45 -22.07 -17.56
C LYS A 580 25.07 -22.69 -17.31
N ARG A 581 24.23 -22.06 -16.49
CA ARG A 581 22.92 -22.59 -16.07
C ARG A 581 21.76 -21.76 -16.59
N ALA A 582 22.00 -20.48 -16.94
CA ALA A 582 20.98 -19.55 -17.41
C ALA A 582 20.25 -20.06 -18.66
N ARG A 583 20.98 -20.53 -19.68
CA ARG A 583 20.38 -20.88 -20.98
C ARG A 583 19.30 -21.96 -20.91
N LEU A 584 19.53 -23.02 -20.14
CA LEU A 584 18.54 -24.10 -19.96
C LEU A 584 17.43 -23.71 -18.96
N GLY A 585 17.78 -22.97 -17.91
CA GLY A 585 16.82 -22.58 -16.88
C GLY A 585 15.79 -21.56 -17.36
N LEU A 586 16.20 -20.63 -18.23
CA LEU A 586 15.31 -19.58 -18.76
C LEU A 586 14.22 -20.16 -19.67
N VAL A 587 14.53 -21.16 -20.49
CA VAL A 587 13.57 -21.77 -21.44
C VAL A 587 12.34 -22.31 -20.72
N GLU A 588 12.51 -23.07 -19.63
CA GLU A 588 11.37 -23.57 -18.85
C GLU A 588 10.58 -22.43 -18.19
N CYS A 589 11.26 -21.38 -17.72
CA CYS A 589 10.60 -20.23 -17.10
C CYS A 589 9.74 -19.45 -18.10
N VAL A 590 10.22 -19.25 -19.33
CA VAL A 590 9.48 -18.58 -20.40
C VAL A 590 8.31 -19.44 -20.89
N ASN A 591 8.54 -20.73 -21.12
CA ASN A 591 7.49 -21.66 -21.60
C ASN A 591 6.31 -21.83 -20.61
N HIS A 592 6.51 -21.46 -19.35
CA HIS A 592 5.49 -21.50 -18.31
C HIS A 592 5.10 -20.10 -17.80
N ASP A 593 5.32 -19.07 -18.62
CA ASP A 593 4.93 -17.68 -18.38
C ASP A 593 5.43 -17.08 -17.07
N LEU A 594 6.49 -17.63 -16.47
CA LEU A 594 7.11 -17.06 -15.27
C LEU A 594 7.99 -15.84 -15.61
N LEU A 595 8.47 -15.79 -16.85
CA LEU A 595 9.26 -14.69 -17.39
C LEU A 595 8.65 -14.22 -18.71
N GLN A 596 8.43 -12.91 -18.82
CA GLN A 596 8.06 -12.23 -20.05
C GLN A 596 9.32 -11.85 -20.84
N PRO A 597 9.51 -12.35 -22.07
CA PRO A 597 10.64 -11.97 -22.91
C PRO A 597 10.43 -10.60 -23.58
N TYR A 598 11.53 -9.87 -23.77
CA TYR A 598 11.60 -8.68 -24.63
C TYR A 598 12.42 -9.05 -25.88
N PRO A 599 11.77 -9.51 -26.96
CA PRO A 599 12.46 -10.04 -28.12
C PRO A 599 13.22 -8.95 -28.88
N VAL A 600 14.32 -9.33 -29.53
CA VAL A 600 15.02 -8.50 -30.50
C VAL A 600 14.32 -8.62 -31.85
N LEU A 601 13.78 -7.49 -32.33
CA LEU A 601 13.03 -7.44 -33.59
C LEU A 601 13.84 -6.70 -34.67
N HIS A 602 13.59 -7.03 -35.93
CA HIS A 602 14.33 -6.50 -37.07
C HIS A 602 13.40 -6.04 -38.18
N GLU A 603 13.75 -4.93 -38.81
CA GLU A 603 13.28 -4.54 -40.14
C GLU A 603 14.07 -5.25 -41.23
N LYS A 604 13.65 -5.08 -42.50
CA LYS A 604 14.38 -5.64 -43.64
C LYS A 604 15.82 -5.08 -43.68
N PRO A 605 16.82 -5.89 -44.06
CA PRO A 605 18.19 -5.41 -44.24
C PRO A 605 18.23 -4.20 -45.20
N GLY A 606 18.91 -3.13 -44.79
CA GLY A 606 18.99 -1.87 -45.53
C GLY A 606 17.99 -0.79 -45.09
N ASP A 607 16.91 -1.16 -44.40
CA ASP A 607 16.02 -0.18 -43.77
C ASP A 607 16.66 0.39 -42.49
N LEU A 608 16.38 1.65 -42.22
CA LEU A 608 16.89 2.37 -41.06
C LEU A 608 15.76 2.59 -40.06
N VAL A 609 16.08 2.41 -38.78
CA VAL A 609 15.14 2.57 -37.68
C VAL A 609 15.67 3.60 -36.69
N ALA A 610 14.81 4.52 -36.28
CA ALA A 610 15.05 5.45 -35.19
C ALA A 610 14.09 5.19 -34.03
N HIS A 611 14.62 5.29 -32.82
CA HIS A 611 13.97 5.07 -31.54
C HIS A 611 14.20 6.26 -30.60
N ILE A 612 13.11 6.86 -30.13
CA ILE A 612 13.09 7.93 -29.14
C ILE A 612 12.12 7.55 -28.04
N LYS A 613 12.63 7.45 -26.80
CA LYS A 613 11.83 7.16 -25.61
C LYS A 613 12.12 8.17 -24.51
N PHE A 614 11.09 8.62 -23.81
CA PHE A 614 11.24 9.53 -22.68
C PHE A 614 10.17 9.30 -21.62
N THR A 615 10.49 9.71 -20.39
CA THR A 615 9.58 9.67 -19.25
C THR A 615 8.95 11.04 -19.03
N VAL A 616 7.63 11.08 -18.90
CA VAL A 616 6.84 12.31 -18.70
C VAL A 616 5.95 12.20 -17.47
N LEU A 617 5.94 13.26 -16.67
CA LEU A 617 5.12 13.41 -15.46
C LEU A 617 3.94 14.31 -15.78
N LEU A 618 2.71 13.84 -15.59
CA LEU A 618 1.49 14.62 -15.82
C LEU A 618 1.14 15.40 -14.56
N MET A 619 1.80 16.54 -14.37
CA MET A 619 1.58 17.41 -13.22
C MET A 619 0.36 18.31 -13.44
N PRO A 620 -0.26 18.88 -12.38
CA PRO A 620 -1.35 19.85 -12.53
C PRO A 620 -0.98 21.12 -13.34
N ASN A 621 0.32 21.41 -13.49
CA ASN A 621 0.82 22.52 -14.32
C ASN A 621 1.25 22.08 -15.73
N GLY A 622 0.88 20.87 -16.17
CA GLY A 622 1.19 20.31 -17.49
C GLY A 622 2.21 19.18 -17.46
N SER A 623 2.64 18.77 -18.64
CA SER A 623 3.51 17.61 -18.85
C SER A 623 4.98 17.98 -18.65
N ASP A 624 5.65 17.36 -17.67
CA ASP A 624 7.07 17.56 -17.34
C ASP A 624 7.90 16.38 -17.86
N ARG A 625 8.58 16.57 -19.01
CA ARG A 625 9.55 15.59 -19.53
C ARG A 625 10.80 15.63 -18.67
N ILE A 626 11.12 14.51 -18.01
CA ILE A 626 12.25 14.44 -17.06
C ILE A 626 13.48 13.75 -17.65
N THR A 627 13.32 12.89 -18.67
CA THR A 627 14.45 12.31 -19.39
C THR A 627 14.67 12.99 -20.73
N THR A 628 15.92 13.36 -21.00
CA THR A 628 16.32 14.23 -22.11
C THR A 628 17.65 13.77 -22.68
N HIS A 629 17.89 14.10 -23.95
CA HIS A 629 19.12 13.78 -24.66
C HIS A 629 19.51 14.95 -25.58
N HIS A 630 20.79 15.01 -25.95
CA HIS A 630 21.28 15.97 -26.93
C HIS A 630 20.98 15.44 -28.35
N LEU A 631 20.50 16.32 -29.23
CA LEU A 631 20.19 15.96 -30.61
C LEU A 631 21.40 16.24 -31.49
N GLN A 632 21.74 15.30 -32.38
CA GLN A 632 22.69 15.57 -33.46
C GLN A 632 22.10 16.57 -34.45
N GLU A 633 22.98 17.31 -35.14
CA GLU A 633 22.57 18.15 -36.25
C GLU A 633 22.08 17.29 -37.41
N LEU A 634 20.87 17.58 -37.90
CA LEU A 634 20.22 16.84 -38.98
C LEU A 634 20.02 17.75 -40.20
N GLN A 635 20.31 17.21 -41.38
CA GLN A 635 20.00 17.79 -42.68
C GLN A 635 19.04 16.85 -43.42
N ASN A 636 17.81 16.80 -42.93
CA ASN A 636 16.71 16.03 -43.51
C ASN A 636 16.22 16.67 -44.81
N THR A 637 15.79 15.82 -45.75
CA THR A 637 15.32 16.24 -47.09
C THR A 637 13.86 16.69 -47.08
N LYS A 638 13.12 16.38 -46.02
CA LYS A 638 11.68 16.62 -45.88
C LYS A 638 11.39 17.70 -44.85
N THR A 639 10.50 18.64 -45.19
CA THR A 639 10.00 19.66 -44.26
C THR A 639 8.57 19.34 -43.83
N VAL A 640 8.23 19.63 -42.56
CA VAL A 640 6.88 19.45 -42.05
C VAL A 640 6.07 20.70 -42.35
N ASP A 641 5.29 20.65 -43.42
CA ASP A 641 4.43 21.76 -43.84
C ASP A 641 2.95 21.57 -43.52
N ASP A 642 2.56 20.38 -43.04
CA ASP A 642 1.20 20.07 -42.63
C ASP A 642 0.71 21.02 -41.51
N PRO A 643 -0.41 21.74 -41.71
CA PRO A 643 -0.91 22.70 -40.73
C PRO A 643 -1.28 22.08 -39.38
N GLU A 644 -1.74 20.83 -39.36
CA GLU A 644 -2.15 20.14 -38.13
C GLU A 644 -0.94 19.76 -37.30
N ILE A 645 0.12 19.26 -37.93
CA ILE A 645 1.38 18.97 -37.24
C ILE A 645 1.97 20.26 -36.64
N LYS A 646 1.99 21.36 -37.41
CA LYS A 646 2.41 22.68 -36.90
C LYS A 646 1.55 23.14 -35.72
N ALA A 647 0.23 22.92 -35.77
CA ALA A 647 -0.67 23.24 -34.67
C ALA A 647 -0.36 22.42 -33.42
N TRP A 648 -0.10 21.11 -33.54
CA TRP A 648 0.32 20.30 -32.40
C TRP A 648 1.64 20.76 -31.81
N LEU A 649 2.65 21.04 -32.64
CA LEU A 649 3.97 21.52 -32.19
C LEU A 649 3.90 22.90 -31.50
N ALA A 650 2.93 23.73 -31.86
CA ALA A 650 2.69 25.03 -31.22
C ALA A 650 2.03 24.91 -29.83
N LEU A 651 1.48 23.75 -29.46
CA LEU A 651 0.88 23.57 -28.14
C LEU A 651 1.95 23.67 -27.04
N PRO A 652 1.66 24.36 -25.91
CA PRO A 652 2.57 24.37 -24.79
C PRO A 652 2.61 23.01 -24.09
N THR A 653 3.76 22.68 -23.52
CA THR A 653 3.95 21.50 -22.65
C THR A 653 3.58 21.80 -21.20
N LYS A 654 3.79 23.03 -20.73
CA LYS A 654 3.41 23.51 -19.39
C LYS A 654 2.43 24.67 -19.47
N THR A 655 1.45 24.72 -18.57
CA THR A 655 0.56 25.87 -18.44
C THR A 655 1.32 27.05 -17.83
N LYS A 656 1.28 28.22 -18.49
CA LYS A 656 1.81 29.44 -17.89
C LYS A 656 1.00 29.72 -16.62
N LYS A 657 1.68 29.83 -15.46
CA LYS A 657 1.06 30.38 -14.24
C LYS A 657 0.37 31.70 -14.64
N LYS A 658 -0.94 31.82 -14.47
CA LYS A 658 -1.60 33.13 -14.47
C LYS A 658 -0.93 33.93 -13.36
N GLY A 659 0.00 34.81 -13.73
CA GLY A 659 0.63 35.72 -12.79
C GLY A 659 -0.47 36.48 -12.09
N GLY A 660 -0.51 36.37 -10.75
CA GLY A 660 -1.41 37.17 -9.94
C GLY A 660 -1.19 38.63 -10.29
N GLY A 661 -2.16 39.23 -10.98
CA GLY A 661 -2.11 40.62 -11.36
C GLY A 661 -1.93 41.46 -10.10
N LYS A 662 -0.73 42.02 -9.92
CA LYS A 662 -0.51 43.12 -8.98
C LYS A 662 -1.40 44.27 -9.45
N LYS A 663 -2.55 44.44 -8.81
CA LYS A 663 -3.36 45.66 -8.92
C LYS A 663 -2.45 46.85 -8.61
N LYS A 664 -2.14 47.63 -9.64
CA LYS A 664 -1.55 48.97 -9.52
C LYS A 664 -2.47 49.79 -8.61
N LYS A 665 -2.06 50.03 -7.36
CA LYS A 665 -2.57 51.14 -6.55
C LYS A 665 -1.58 52.29 -6.71
N GLY A 666 -1.97 53.30 -7.48
CA GLY A 666 -1.24 54.56 -7.53
C GLY A 666 -1.67 55.48 -6.37
N LYS A 667 -0.69 56.04 -5.65
CA LYS A 667 -0.43 57.50 -5.56
C LYS A 667 0.70 57.81 -4.56
N LYS A 668 1.73 58.49 -5.11
CA LYS A 668 2.50 59.67 -4.66
C LYS A 668 3.28 59.72 -3.32
N GLY A 669 4.55 60.14 -3.47
CA GLY A 669 5.45 60.81 -2.50
C GLY A 669 6.87 60.22 -2.53
N GLU A 670 7.79 60.63 -3.43
CA GLU A 670 8.94 61.56 -3.22
C GLU A 670 9.83 61.19 -2.01
N LYS A 671 11.16 60.95 -2.07
CA LYS A 671 12.35 61.48 -2.80
C LYS A 671 13.41 60.35 -2.90
N ALA A 672 14.10 60.12 -4.02
CA ALA A 672 15.35 60.72 -4.55
C ALA A 672 16.64 60.38 -3.77
N ASP A 673 17.50 59.55 -4.40
CA ASP A 673 18.99 59.58 -4.46
C ASP A 673 19.44 58.38 -5.34
N THR A 674 19.75 58.57 -6.63
CA THR A 674 21.10 58.67 -7.27
C THR A 674 21.97 57.39 -7.09
N ALA A 675 22.62 56.76 -8.08
CA ALA A 675 22.85 56.98 -9.50
C ALA A 675 23.28 55.64 -10.17
N ASP A 676 23.01 55.51 -11.47
CA ASP A 676 23.71 54.83 -12.59
C ASP A 676 24.54 53.55 -12.32
N ALA A 677 24.24 52.36 -12.88
CA ALA A 677 24.24 51.95 -14.29
C ALA A 677 25.58 52.16 -15.02
N GLU A 678 26.36 51.09 -15.22
CA GLU A 678 26.90 50.77 -16.54
C GLU A 678 27.45 49.34 -16.64
N ALA A 679 27.31 48.79 -17.85
CA ALA A 679 27.66 47.47 -18.30
C ALA A 679 29.17 47.34 -18.56
N MET A 680 29.70 46.11 -18.60
CA MET A 680 30.72 45.78 -19.59
C MET A 680 30.86 44.27 -19.79
N ASP A 681 30.73 43.93 -21.07
CA ASP A 681 31.08 42.67 -21.72
C ASP A 681 32.61 42.57 -21.90
N THR A 682 33.06 41.41 -22.40
CA THR A 682 34.40 41.03 -22.92
C THR A 682 35.30 40.14 -22.04
N ALA A 683 35.62 38.98 -22.64
CA ALA A 683 36.42 37.85 -22.17
C ALA A 683 37.95 38.10 -22.30
N PRO A 684 38.81 37.06 -22.41
CA PRO A 684 39.28 36.09 -21.43
C PRO A 684 40.79 36.26 -21.14
N ASN A 685 41.27 35.91 -19.93
CA ASN A 685 42.71 35.85 -19.64
C ASN A 685 43.18 34.39 -19.51
N GLY A 686 44.00 33.97 -20.47
CA GLY A 686 45.09 33.04 -20.21
C GLY A 686 46.31 33.82 -19.73
N ALA A 687 47.02 33.31 -18.72
CA ALA A 687 48.38 33.70 -18.41
C ALA A 687 49.11 32.51 -17.80
N SER A 688 50.20 32.17 -18.48
CA SER A 688 51.32 31.32 -18.11
C SER A 688 52.20 31.95 -17.02
N GLU A 689 52.71 31.11 -16.12
CA GLU A 689 53.93 31.21 -15.27
C GLU A 689 54.00 29.80 -14.64
N GLU A 690 55.03 28.94 -14.71
CA GLU A 690 56.46 28.94 -15.06
C GLU A 690 56.81 27.66 -15.86
#